data_AF-D2VUE2-F1
#
_entry.id   AF-D2VUE2-F1
#
_cell.length_a   1.000
_cell.length_b   1.000
_cell.length_c   1.000
_cell.angle_alpha   90.00
_cell.angle_beta   90.00
_cell.angle_gamma   90.00
#
_symmetry.space_group_name_H-M   'P 1'
#
loop_
_entity.id
_entity.type
_entity.pdbx_description
1 polymer ?
#
loop_
_entity_poly.entity_id
_entity_poly.type
_entity_poly.pdbx_seq_one_letter_code
_entity_poly.pdbx_strand_id
1 'polypeptide(L)'
;MNKTFGMLSCLLLCLIVCLVSEETHALTATELLQVRATLLSNVTSIPYSYVGYLFSHGSNSVPIIVGSGGNAVVVAATSSNSLSTAGRICAFGHNGYAYTSDMTSGTAQLLKNCAKWTTKNKANVSYMLHGVSQSGGSTFYNSISGFSLNTSKNAFDELVRPLESVDLLILNLNSLSGEATSTQIQMLSDFLNRGGGIICVTTAWAYSISGNRFPGNVFFSRLGVSFYTAYFEGSPFVASTKDLSEVNAYFKLEQIQNTFSLYGNVSTDDVNTVGNMLSNVYPTLPQPITLNSIETNQKAKTVYDSICGSTTISFPVSSSFQKFCVVMVDTLNKANILPISNNPQVLADSDWKNTIRNYPGPWVEVESDYFVFNVESSYARNLTELTSVTNYWKKVLELYYELSQRPIRDYKERMQIDIDISIGYMHSGYPIMAFQDQNEGTIKAVNPANMALASKTPGRWGHYHELGHNFQVSDWTYSQAVEVTCNIFSLYLEENFPDSANTYGKSFNPPRGLETTFKGNTQDYKGDWTSAGLLFYLDLIQAFGWVSIRKAFAEYYTAASGTLPTSEDEKRDQWVVRYSKIVGRNLGPFCDAWSFPISQSAKSQVSNLTSWMPNNFIVGCSVARFSDSPCASLTIQDNSYAKSTTYEVKIVTWTPVRSIYGERFIFTFGGDSLPQLQTGTTALTLLDGTTSLNSTAVVTNNNGTSITLSTNVVEFVKSGQLLKFSFQAKNSVKIGSFTTSIKILDSKNVLVNVVERPLEFTNSIVIPTSSSTVVGKKSTVTGNSTKNGMNVVLIAFLIGWVLFVYSF
;
A
#
# COMPACT_ATOMS: atom_id res chain seq x y z
N MET A 1 53.70 45.38 5.85
CA MET A 1 54.11 44.12 5.17
C MET A 1 54.16 43.03 6.24
N ASN A 2 53.71 41.79 5.96
CA ASN A 2 53.52 40.66 6.90
C ASN A 2 52.15 40.48 7.58
N LYS A 3 51.03 40.70 6.88
CA LYS A 3 49.75 40.01 7.22
C LYS A 3 48.92 39.50 6.03
N THR A 4 49.41 39.65 4.80
CA THR A 4 48.70 39.21 3.58
C THR A 4 49.26 37.93 2.95
N PHE A 5 50.36 37.38 3.46
CA PHE A 5 51.01 36.17 2.90
C PHE A 5 50.58 34.85 3.58
N GLY A 6 49.92 34.90 4.74
CA GLY A 6 49.46 33.70 5.46
C GLY A 6 48.06 33.20 5.06
N MET A 7 47.24 34.05 4.43
CA MET A 7 45.89 33.67 4.01
C MET A 7 45.86 33.08 2.59
N LEU A 8 46.80 33.46 1.72
CA LEU A 8 46.90 32.92 0.36
C LEU A 8 47.54 31.52 0.33
N SER A 9 48.39 31.18 1.31
CA SER A 9 49.05 29.88 1.43
C SER A 9 48.15 28.81 2.04
N CYS A 10 47.20 29.17 2.93
CA CYS A 10 46.16 28.23 3.41
C CYS A 10 45.06 27.98 2.37
N LEU A 11 44.70 28.96 1.54
CA LEU A 11 43.71 28.78 0.47
C LEU A 11 44.26 27.95 -0.70
N LEU A 12 45.55 28.04 -1.01
CA LEU A 12 46.18 27.19 -2.03
C LEU A 12 46.42 25.75 -1.56
N LEU A 13 46.71 25.54 -0.26
CA LEU A 13 46.81 24.19 0.31
C LEU A 13 45.44 23.51 0.47
N CYS A 14 44.38 24.26 0.79
CA CYS A 14 43.01 23.73 0.79
C CYS A 14 42.47 23.47 -0.63
N LEU A 15 42.93 24.17 -1.67
CA LEU A 15 42.56 23.85 -3.06
C LEU A 15 43.35 22.67 -3.64
N ILE A 16 44.56 22.37 -3.14
CA ILE A 16 45.36 21.23 -3.59
C ILE A 16 45.03 19.94 -2.79
N VAL A 17 44.51 20.06 -1.57
CA VAL A 17 44.02 18.90 -0.78
C VAL A 17 42.56 18.54 -1.10
N CYS A 18 41.82 19.38 -1.84
CA CYS A 18 40.48 19.07 -2.36
C CYS A 18 40.45 18.59 -3.83
N LEU A 19 41.60 18.24 -4.41
CA LEU A 19 41.71 17.68 -5.77
C LEU A 19 42.47 16.35 -5.84
N VAL A 20 42.41 15.57 -4.76
CA VAL A 20 42.49 14.11 -4.87
C VAL A 20 41.15 13.58 -4.42
N SER A 21 40.11 13.82 -5.24
CA SER A 21 39.14 12.75 -5.40
C SER A 21 39.97 11.59 -5.94
N GLU A 22 40.13 10.53 -5.15
CA GLU A 22 40.34 9.23 -5.78
C GLU A 22 39.17 9.08 -6.74
N GLU A 23 39.41 9.32 -8.04
CA GLU A 23 38.51 8.84 -9.06
C GLU A 23 38.47 7.33 -8.86
N THR A 24 37.43 6.85 -8.18
CA THR A 24 37.15 5.43 -8.02
C THR A 24 36.72 4.92 -9.39
N HIS A 25 37.68 4.73 -10.30
CA HIS A 25 37.45 4.20 -11.63
C HIS A 25 36.83 2.81 -11.49
N ALA A 26 35.66 2.58 -12.10
CA ALA A 26 35.10 1.24 -12.28
C ALA A 26 36.10 0.32 -12.99
N LEU A 27 36.00 -1.01 -12.77
CA LEU A 27 36.81 -1.93 -13.56
C LEU A 27 36.51 -1.76 -15.06
N THR A 28 37.56 -1.71 -15.86
CA THR A 28 37.42 -1.64 -17.31
C THR A 28 36.92 -2.98 -17.86
N ALA A 29 36.25 -2.92 -19.03
CA ALA A 29 35.86 -4.12 -19.75
C ALA A 29 37.05 -5.08 -19.98
N THR A 30 38.24 -4.54 -20.26
CA THR A 30 39.46 -5.32 -20.45
C THR A 30 39.89 -6.08 -19.19
N GLU A 31 39.85 -5.45 -18.02
CA GLU A 31 40.20 -6.09 -16.75
C GLU A 31 39.22 -7.23 -16.41
N LEU A 32 37.92 -7.03 -16.64
CA LEU A 32 36.94 -8.10 -16.45
C LEU A 32 37.11 -9.27 -17.43
N LEU A 33 37.48 -9.00 -18.68
CA LEU A 33 37.81 -10.05 -19.64
C LEU A 33 39.07 -10.83 -19.24
N GLN A 34 40.05 -10.18 -18.61
CA GLN A 34 41.21 -10.88 -18.02
C GLN A 34 40.82 -11.73 -16.81
N VAL A 35 39.91 -11.25 -15.96
CA VAL A 35 39.32 -12.06 -14.87
C VAL A 35 38.63 -13.30 -15.46
N ARG A 36 37.81 -13.12 -16.50
CA ARG A 36 37.14 -14.23 -17.18
C ARG A 36 38.13 -15.25 -17.75
N ALA A 37 39.17 -14.78 -18.44
CA ALA A 37 40.21 -15.65 -19.00
C ALA A 37 40.97 -16.42 -17.91
N THR A 38 41.25 -15.78 -16.77
CA THR A 38 41.89 -16.42 -15.61
C THR A 38 41.03 -17.55 -15.06
N LEU A 39 39.73 -17.30 -14.89
CA LEU A 39 38.79 -18.27 -14.35
C LEU A 39 38.50 -19.43 -15.32
N LEU A 40 38.55 -19.16 -16.63
CA LEU A 40 38.35 -20.15 -17.70
C LEU A 40 39.63 -20.89 -18.11
N SER A 41 40.76 -20.67 -17.43
CA SER A 41 42.00 -21.37 -17.75
C SER A 41 41.79 -22.90 -17.66
N ASN A 42 41.92 -23.58 -18.80
CA ASN A 42 41.65 -25.01 -18.99
C ASN A 42 40.19 -25.43 -18.70
N VAL A 43 39.22 -24.54 -18.90
CA VAL A 43 37.78 -24.80 -18.76
C VAL A 43 37.06 -24.37 -20.03
N THR A 44 36.48 -25.33 -20.75
CA THR A 44 35.66 -25.07 -21.95
C THR A 44 34.16 -25.20 -21.69
N SER A 45 33.78 -26.08 -20.76
CA SER A 45 32.40 -26.32 -20.37
C SER A 45 32.32 -26.94 -18.97
N ILE A 46 31.10 -26.95 -18.42
CA ILE A 46 30.74 -27.73 -17.22
C ILE A 46 29.58 -28.67 -17.55
N PRO A 47 29.40 -29.78 -16.80
CA PRO A 47 28.35 -30.76 -17.05
C PRO A 47 26.94 -30.15 -17.01
N TYR A 48 26.01 -30.86 -17.64
CA TYR A 48 24.60 -30.49 -17.62
C TYR A 48 23.96 -30.73 -16.24
N SER A 49 23.16 -29.78 -15.77
CA SER A 49 22.23 -29.92 -14.64
C SER A 49 21.08 -28.91 -14.77
N TYR A 50 20.06 -29.00 -13.91
CA TYR A 50 18.98 -28.00 -13.83
C TYR A 50 19.47 -26.69 -13.17
N VAL A 51 20.23 -25.88 -13.91
CA VAL A 51 20.91 -24.70 -13.38
C VAL A 51 20.03 -23.44 -13.49
N GLY A 52 19.94 -22.68 -12.40
CA GLY A 52 19.24 -21.39 -12.38
C GLY A 52 19.99 -20.28 -13.12
N TYR A 53 19.26 -19.27 -13.62
CA TYR A 53 19.88 -18.11 -14.25
C TYR A 53 20.50 -17.16 -13.23
N LEU A 54 21.62 -16.56 -13.62
CA LEU A 54 22.21 -15.40 -12.96
C LEU A 54 22.26 -14.21 -13.92
N PHE A 55 22.12 -13.03 -13.36
CA PHE A 55 22.37 -11.77 -14.07
C PHE A 55 23.67 -11.15 -13.59
N SER A 56 24.49 -10.75 -14.55
CA SER A 56 25.63 -9.85 -14.36
C SER A 56 25.17 -8.47 -14.81
N HIS A 57 25.16 -7.48 -13.92
CA HIS A 57 24.59 -6.17 -14.24
C HIS A 57 25.42 -4.98 -13.73
N GLY A 58 26.39 -5.19 -12.85
CA GLY A 58 27.29 -4.14 -12.35
C GLY A 58 28.63 -4.10 -13.09
N SER A 59 29.38 -3.00 -12.96
CA SER A 59 30.67 -2.78 -13.62
C SER A 59 31.78 -3.71 -13.12
N ASN A 60 31.57 -4.33 -11.96
CA ASN A 60 32.51 -5.23 -11.32
C ASN A 60 32.14 -6.71 -11.45
N SER A 61 31.17 -7.03 -12.32
CA SER A 61 30.64 -8.38 -12.53
C SER A 61 30.88 -8.89 -13.95
N VAL A 62 31.21 -10.17 -14.08
CA VAL A 62 31.49 -10.81 -15.37
C VAL A 62 30.90 -12.21 -15.46
N PRO A 63 30.14 -12.53 -16.52
CA PRO A 63 29.71 -13.90 -16.81
C PRO A 63 30.90 -14.79 -17.17
N ILE A 64 30.95 -15.98 -16.59
CA ILE A 64 32.04 -16.96 -16.80
C ILE A 64 31.56 -18.11 -17.67
N ILE A 65 30.47 -18.76 -17.26
CA ILE A 65 29.82 -19.83 -17.99
C ILE A 65 28.40 -19.39 -18.33
N VAL A 66 27.98 -19.65 -19.56
CA VAL A 66 26.66 -19.29 -20.08
C VAL A 66 25.94 -20.51 -20.65
N GLY A 67 24.62 -20.48 -20.61
CA GLY A 67 23.75 -21.41 -21.33
C GLY A 67 23.33 -20.85 -22.70
N SER A 68 22.28 -21.44 -23.28
CA SER A 68 21.68 -20.95 -24.52
C SER A 68 21.17 -19.51 -24.37
N GLY A 69 21.33 -18.71 -25.44
CA GLY A 69 20.97 -17.29 -25.43
C GLY A 69 21.92 -16.37 -24.65
N GLY A 70 23.02 -16.89 -24.08
CA GLY A 70 24.04 -16.07 -23.41
C GLY A 70 23.74 -15.76 -21.93
N ASN A 71 22.66 -16.28 -21.36
CA ASN A 71 22.37 -16.08 -19.94
C ASN A 71 23.38 -16.82 -19.06
N ALA A 72 23.84 -16.16 -18.00
CA ALA A 72 24.90 -16.68 -17.16
C ALA A 72 24.38 -17.77 -16.21
N VAL A 73 25.22 -18.79 -16.00
CA VAL A 73 25.05 -19.81 -14.96
C VAL A 73 26.19 -19.81 -13.96
N VAL A 74 27.29 -19.14 -14.30
CA VAL A 74 28.37 -18.79 -13.39
C VAL A 74 28.76 -17.34 -13.62
N VAL A 75 28.77 -16.53 -12.56
CA VAL A 75 29.17 -15.12 -12.58
C VAL A 75 30.27 -14.90 -11.54
N ALA A 76 31.30 -14.15 -11.90
CA ALA A 76 32.29 -13.67 -10.94
C ALA A 76 32.11 -12.18 -10.71
N ALA A 77 32.34 -11.71 -9.48
CA ALA A 77 32.30 -10.29 -9.17
C ALA A 77 33.26 -9.89 -8.06
N THR A 78 33.52 -8.59 -7.95
CA THR A 78 34.39 -7.99 -6.93
C THR A 78 33.65 -6.93 -6.11
N SER A 79 34.04 -6.76 -4.84
CA SER A 79 33.40 -5.81 -3.91
C SER A 79 33.85 -4.36 -4.05
N SER A 80 34.93 -4.13 -4.79
CA SER A 80 35.42 -2.80 -5.11
C SER A 80 36.25 -2.88 -6.40
N ASN A 81 36.61 -1.72 -6.93
CA ASN A 81 37.32 -1.63 -8.20
C ASN A 81 38.82 -1.99 -8.08
N SER A 82 39.30 -2.28 -6.87
CA SER A 82 40.69 -2.65 -6.63
C SER A 82 40.83 -4.17 -6.60
N LEU A 83 41.26 -4.78 -7.72
CA LEU A 83 41.43 -6.23 -7.79
C LEU A 83 42.32 -6.76 -6.66
N SER A 84 43.38 -6.05 -6.25
CA SER A 84 44.30 -6.50 -5.19
C SER A 84 43.66 -6.56 -3.80
N THR A 85 42.72 -5.67 -3.49
CA THR A 85 42.15 -5.54 -2.14
C THR A 85 40.71 -6.04 -2.03
N ALA A 86 39.93 -5.97 -3.11
CA ALA A 86 38.51 -6.33 -3.13
C ALA A 86 38.24 -7.74 -2.61
N GLY A 87 37.10 -7.92 -1.94
CA GLY A 87 36.46 -9.21 -1.77
C GLY A 87 36.00 -9.73 -3.13
N ARG A 88 35.98 -11.04 -3.29
CA ARG A 88 35.77 -11.70 -4.60
C ARG A 88 34.76 -12.81 -4.47
N ILE A 89 33.82 -12.90 -5.40
CA ILE A 89 32.82 -13.96 -5.43
C ILE A 89 32.82 -14.72 -6.75
N CYS A 90 32.62 -16.04 -6.68
CA CYS A 90 32.14 -16.86 -7.79
C CYS A 90 30.75 -17.41 -7.42
N ALA A 91 29.73 -17.03 -8.18
CA ALA A 91 28.35 -17.47 -7.97
C ALA A 91 27.94 -18.53 -8.98
N PHE A 92 27.37 -19.64 -8.51
CA PHE A 92 26.91 -20.76 -9.34
C PHE A 92 25.39 -20.97 -9.17
N GLY A 93 24.70 -21.19 -10.28
CA GLY A 93 23.23 -21.34 -10.31
C GLY A 93 22.71 -22.71 -9.87
N HIS A 94 23.58 -23.60 -9.37
CA HIS A 94 23.16 -24.89 -8.82
C HIS A 94 24.01 -25.29 -7.61
N ASN A 95 23.37 -25.75 -6.54
CA ASN A 95 24.04 -26.19 -5.31
C ASN A 95 24.96 -27.41 -5.52
N GLY A 96 24.67 -28.23 -6.53
CA GLY A 96 25.51 -29.36 -6.95
C GLY A 96 26.92 -28.97 -7.42
N TYR A 97 27.19 -27.69 -7.68
CA TYR A 97 28.55 -27.21 -8.00
C TYR A 97 29.36 -26.78 -6.78
N ALA A 98 28.96 -27.16 -5.56
CA ALA A 98 29.75 -26.89 -4.36
C ALA A 98 31.10 -27.64 -4.35
N TYR A 99 31.16 -28.80 -5.00
CA TYR A 99 32.35 -29.66 -5.12
C TYR A 99 32.13 -30.68 -6.24
N THR A 100 33.15 -31.46 -6.58
CA THR A 100 33.03 -32.60 -7.49
C THR A 100 33.92 -33.75 -7.03
N SER A 101 33.49 -34.99 -7.30
CA SER A 101 34.31 -36.19 -7.09
C SER A 101 35.25 -36.47 -8.27
N ASP A 102 34.97 -35.92 -9.45
CA ASP A 102 35.84 -36.04 -10.63
C ASP A 102 36.83 -34.87 -10.67
N MET A 103 38.04 -35.11 -10.16
CA MET A 103 39.12 -34.12 -10.08
C MET A 103 39.69 -33.67 -11.43
N THR A 104 39.35 -34.38 -12.50
CA THR A 104 39.79 -34.10 -13.88
C THR A 104 38.74 -33.34 -14.70
N SER A 105 37.52 -33.21 -14.18
CA SER A 105 36.42 -32.49 -14.84
C SER A 105 36.68 -30.99 -15.00
N GLY A 106 36.03 -30.38 -16.00
CA GLY A 106 35.98 -28.92 -16.15
C GLY A 106 35.42 -28.21 -14.91
N THR A 107 34.48 -28.83 -14.19
CA THR A 107 33.97 -28.34 -12.90
C THR A 107 35.07 -28.31 -11.84
N ALA A 108 35.90 -29.37 -11.73
CA ALA A 108 37.01 -29.38 -10.78
C ALA A 108 38.00 -28.25 -11.09
N GLN A 109 38.35 -28.08 -12.36
CA GLN A 109 39.27 -27.03 -12.77
C GLN A 109 38.69 -25.63 -12.51
N LEU A 110 37.41 -25.41 -12.82
CA LEU A 110 36.73 -24.13 -12.57
C LEU A 110 36.66 -23.81 -11.07
N LEU A 111 36.31 -24.77 -10.23
CA LEU A 111 36.28 -24.58 -8.77
C LEU A 111 37.67 -24.31 -8.20
N LYS A 112 38.72 -24.96 -8.71
CA LYS A 112 40.13 -24.66 -8.35
C LYS A 112 40.51 -23.24 -8.77
N ASN A 113 40.16 -22.82 -9.99
CA ASN A 113 40.42 -21.47 -10.49
C ASN A 113 39.69 -20.43 -9.63
N CYS A 114 38.41 -20.64 -9.32
CA CYS A 114 37.62 -19.78 -8.44
C CYS A 114 38.21 -19.73 -7.02
N ALA A 115 38.60 -20.86 -6.44
CA ALA A 115 39.16 -20.89 -5.09
C ALA A 115 40.49 -20.11 -5.00
N LYS A 116 41.37 -20.28 -5.99
CA LYS A 116 42.63 -19.53 -6.10
C LYS A 116 42.39 -18.05 -6.39
N TRP A 117 41.50 -17.73 -7.32
CA TRP A 117 41.20 -16.35 -7.69
C TRP A 117 40.54 -15.60 -6.53
N THR A 118 39.53 -16.17 -5.87
CA THR A 118 38.84 -15.52 -4.75
C THR A 118 39.77 -15.26 -3.55
N THR A 119 40.78 -16.10 -3.36
CA THR A 119 41.81 -15.96 -2.31
C THR A 119 43.07 -15.24 -2.78
N LYS A 120 43.06 -14.64 -3.98
CA LYS A 120 44.19 -13.88 -4.54
C LYS A 120 45.49 -14.70 -4.61
N ASN A 121 45.38 -16.01 -4.87
CA ASN A 121 46.48 -16.98 -4.88
C ASN A 121 47.28 -17.02 -3.57
N LYS A 122 46.63 -16.79 -2.42
CA LYS A 122 47.28 -16.92 -1.11
C LYS A 122 47.85 -18.33 -0.95
N ALA A 123 49.08 -18.42 -0.46
CA ALA A 123 49.81 -19.69 -0.34
C ALA A 123 49.19 -20.64 0.71
N ASN A 124 48.67 -20.08 1.81
CA ASN A 124 48.00 -20.82 2.87
C ASN A 124 46.59 -20.24 3.05
N VAL A 125 45.57 -21.03 2.73
CA VAL A 125 44.17 -20.64 2.74
C VAL A 125 43.43 -21.41 3.83
N SER A 126 42.87 -20.67 4.79
CA SER A 126 41.85 -21.20 5.69
C SER A 126 40.49 -21.09 5.01
N TYR A 127 39.83 -22.21 4.72
CA TYR A 127 38.49 -22.20 4.10
C TYR A 127 37.45 -22.83 5.03
N MET A 128 36.19 -22.44 4.88
CA MET A 128 35.07 -23.05 5.59
C MET A 128 33.92 -23.44 4.67
N LEU A 129 33.09 -24.36 5.16
CA LEU A 129 31.91 -24.89 4.46
C LEU A 129 30.65 -24.50 5.25
N HIS A 130 29.70 -23.81 4.62
CA HIS A 130 28.39 -23.52 5.19
C HIS A 130 27.29 -24.16 4.33
N GLY A 131 26.53 -25.09 4.92
CA GLY A 131 25.46 -25.79 4.21
C GLY A 131 25.93 -26.74 3.10
N VAL A 132 27.22 -27.06 3.04
CA VAL A 132 27.83 -27.99 2.07
C VAL A 132 28.20 -29.29 2.78
N SER A 133 28.00 -30.44 2.11
CA SER A 133 28.42 -31.74 2.63
C SER A 133 29.92 -31.74 2.96
N GLN A 134 30.25 -32.01 4.22
CA GLN A 134 31.65 -32.02 4.67
C GLN A 134 32.46 -33.12 4.00
N SER A 135 31.90 -34.31 3.80
CA SER A 135 32.64 -35.44 3.21
C SER A 135 33.05 -35.17 1.76
N GLY A 136 32.17 -34.55 0.96
CA GLY A 136 32.48 -34.18 -0.42
C GLY A 136 33.32 -32.90 -0.52
N GLY A 137 32.86 -31.82 0.12
CA GLY A 137 33.50 -30.51 0.04
C GLY A 137 34.92 -30.51 0.58
N SER A 138 35.15 -31.08 1.78
CA SER A 138 36.48 -31.06 2.37
C SER A 138 37.48 -31.93 1.59
N THR A 139 37.04 -33.08 1.07
CA THR A 139 37.87 -33.94 0.20
C THR A 139 38.34 -33.17 -1.03
N PHE A 140 37.45 -32.41 -1.68
CA PHE A 140 37.81 -31.61 -2.84
C PHE A 140 38.74 -30.46 -2.49
N TYR A 141 38.36 -29.58 -1.57
CA TYR A 141 39.14 -28.36 -1.31
C TYR A 141 40.47 -28.65 -0.61
N ASN A 142 40.57 -29.70 0.22
CA ASN A 142 41.88 -30.15 0.76
C ASN A 142 42.83 -30.71 -0.30
N SER A 143 42.32 -31.11 -1.48
CA SER A 143 43.18 -31.52 -2.60
C SER A 143 43.90 -30.33 -3.25
N ILE A 144 43.48 -29.10 -2.96
CA ILE A 144 44.13 -27.89 -3.45
C ILE A 144 45.31 -27.58 -2.52
N SER A 145 46.52 -27.55 -3.08
CA SER A 145 47.74 -27.25 -2.31
C SER A 145 47.60 -25.95 -1.52
N GLY A 146 47.91 -26.00 -0.22
CA GLY A 146 47.84 -24.86 0.69
C GLY A 146 46.48 -24.61 1.35
N PHE A 147 45.45 -25.41 1.05
CA PHE A 147 44.11 -25.23 1.60
C PHE A 147 43.89 -26.11 2.83
N SER A 148 43.39 -25.52 3.92
CA SER A 148 43.06 -26.21 5.16
C SER A 148 41.67 -25.84 5.66
N LEU A 149 40.89 -26.85 6.06
CA LEU A 149 39.52 -26.68 6.54
C LEU A 149 39.47 -26.09 7.96
N ASN A 150 38.71 -25.01 8.12
CA ASN A 150 38.19 -24.57 9.41
C ASN A 150 36.97 -25.43 9.79
N THR A 151 36.96 -25.95 11.03
CA THR A 151 35.95 -26.92 11.49
C THR A 151 34.58 -26.31 11.76
N SER A 152 34.46 -24.98 11.78
CA SER A 152 33.21 -24.27 11.98
C SER A 152 32.24 -24.54 10.83
N LYS A 153 30.99 -24.87 11.15
CA LYS A 153 29.94 -25.23 10.16
C LYS A 153 28.93 -24.10 9.89
N ASN A 154 28.87 -23.11 10.77
CA ASN A 154 27.96 -21.98 10.67
C ASN A 154 28.75 -20.68 10.42
N ALA A 155 28.69 -20.13 9.21
CA ALA A 155 29.33 -18.86 8.86
C ALA A 155 28.77 -17.68 9.68
N PHE A 156 27.52 -17.80 10.12
CA PHE A 156 26.76 -16.74 10.78
C PHE A 156 26.66 -16.96 12.30
N ASP A 157 27.64 -17.65 12.89
CA ASP A 157 27.74 -17.79 14.34
C ASP A 157 28.27 -16.48 14.95
N GLU A 158 27.43 -15.79 15.73
CA GLU A 158 27.75 -14.49 16.33
C GLU A 158 28.77 -14.55 17.47
N LEU A 159 28.94 -15.73 18.09
CA LEU A 159 29.86 -15.95 19.20
C LEU A 159 31.24 -16.35 18.70
N VAL A 160 31.28 -17.29 17.74
CA VAL A 160 32.53 -17.82 17.18
C VAL A 160 33.08 -16.91 16.09
N ARG A 161 32.22 -16.20 15.35
CA ARG A 161 32.56 -15.29 14.24
C ARG A 161 33.58 -15.90 13.28
N PRO A 162 33.32 -17.10 12.73
CA PRO A 162 34.32 -17.84 11.96
C PRO A 162 34.75 -17.10 10.69
N LEU A 163 33.86 -16.29 10.11
CA LEU A 163 34.16 -15.41 8.99
C LEU A 163 35.29 -14.43 9.29
N GLU A 164 35.61 -14.14 10.55
CA GLU A 164 36.74 -13.29 10.91
C GLU A 164 38.10 -14.02 10.80
N SER A 165 38.11 -15.35 10.76
CA SER A 165 39.32 -16.19 10.82
C SER A 165 39.65 -16.94 9.53
N VAL A 166 38.74 -16.92 8.54
CA VAL A 166 38.89 -17.63 7.27
C VAL A 166 39.18 -16.69 6.12
N ASP A 167 39.73 -17.24 5.05
CA ASP A 167 40.03 -16.57 3.79
C ASP A 167 38.97 -16.87 2.71
N LEU A 168 38.36 -18.06 2.76
CA LEU A 168 37.40 -18.54 1.77
C LEU A 168 36.16 -19.16 2.43
N LEU A 169 34.99 -18.70 2.03
CA LEU A 169 33.70 -19.29 2.37
C LEU A 169 33.12 -20.04 1.17
N ILE A 170 32.81 -21.32 1.33
CA ILE A 170 31.94 -22.06 0.40
C ILE A 170 30.53 -22.04 0.95
N LEU A 171 29.65 -21.25 0.34
CA LEU A 171 28.33 -20.92 0.83
C LEU A 171 27.25 -21.60 -0.01
N ASN A 172 26.53 -22.56 0.57
CA ASN A 172 25.29 -23.06 -0.01
C ASN A 172 24.10 -22.25 0.50
N LEU A 173 23.57 -21.37 -0.34
CA LEU A 173 22.45 -20.50 0.04
C LEU A 173 21.16 -21.27 0.33
N ASN A 174 21.00 -22.49 -0.20
CA ASN A 174 19.85 -23.35 0.08
C ASN A 174 19.73 -23.74 1.57
N SER A 175 20.80 -23.58 2.34
CA SER A 175 20.82 -23.87 3.78
C SER A 175 20.28 -22.74 4.64
N LEU A 176 20.05 -21.55 4.06
CA LEU A 176 19.47 -20.42 4.76
C LEU A 176 17.95 -20.53 4.74
N SER A 177 17.33 -20.51 5.92
CA SER A 177 15.87 -20.48 6.05
C SER A 177 15.37 -19.03 6.01
N GLY A 178 14.57 -18.68 5.00
CA GLY A 178 13.91 -17.37 4.91
C GLY A 178 14.81 -16.24 4.40
N GLU A 179 14.41 -14.99 4.72
CA GLU A 179 15.12 -13.78 4.31
C GLU A 179 16.42 -13.59 5.11
N ALA A 180 17.41 -12.92 4.50
CA ALA A 180 18.67 -12.62 5.17
C ALA A 180 18.48 -11.60 6.30
N THR A 181 18.96 -11.93 7.50
CA THR A 181 18.92 -11.03 8.66
C THR A 181 19.96 -9.92 8.55
N SER A 182 19.73 -8.79 9.23
CA SER A 182 20.69 -7.67 9.27
C SER A 182 22.08 -8.09 9.77
N THR A 183 22.16 -9.02 10.72
CA THR A 183 23.44 -9.56 11.20
C THR A 183 24.17 -10.35 10.10
N GLN A 184 23.47 -11.22 9.39
CA GLN A 184 24.06 -11.99 8.29
C GLN A 184 24.58 -11.08 7.17
N ILE A 185 23.82 -10.03 6.84
CA ILE A 185 24.20 -9.01 5.86
C ILE A 185 25.49 -8.31 6.30
N GLN A 186 25.56 -7.88 7.56
CA GLN A 186 26.73 -7.19 8.11
C GLN A 186 27.97 -8.10 8.10
N MET A 187 27.85 -9.35 8.56
CA MET A 187 28.97 -10.29 8.62
C MET A 187 29.55 -10.59 7.22
N LEU A 188 28.70 -10.77 6.20
CA LEU A 188 29.18 -10.96 4.83
C LEU A 188 29.78 -9.68 4.23
N SER A 189 29.19 -8.52 4.54
CA SER A 189 29.75 -7.24 4.10
C SER A 189 31.16 -7.02 4.68
N ASP A 190 31.35 -7.25 5.98
CA ASP A 190 32.66 -7.12 6.64
C ASP A 190 33.68 -8.13 6.06
N PHE A 191 33.24 -9.35 5.79
CA PHE A 191 34.06 -10.38 5.17
C PHE A 191 34.53 -10.01 3.76
N LEU A 192 33.67 -9.40 2.95
CA LEU A 192 34.04 -8.90 1.62
C LEU A 192 34.90 -7.63 1.69
N ASN A 193 34.59 -6.69 2.60
CA ASN A 193 35.31 -5.43 2.76
C ASN A 193 36.78 -5.63 3.15
N ARG A 194 37.08 -6.66 3.94
CA ARG A 194 38.47 -7.04 4.28
C ARG A 194 39.16 -7.89 3.21
N GLY A 195 38.50 -8.14 2.08
CA GLY A 195 39.07 -8.85 0.94
C GLY A 195 38.88 -10.36 0.92
N GLY A 196 37.89 -10.90 1.65
CA GLY A 196 37.57 -12.33 1.70
C GLY A 196 36.98 -12.88 0.40
N GLY A 197 37.14 -14.19 0.21
CA GLY A 197 36.66 -14.92 -0.96
C GLY A 197 35.38 -15.71 -0.69
N ILE A 198 34.42 -15.69 -1.61
CA ILE A 198 33.19 -16.51 -1.53
C ILE A 198 33.03 -17.33 -2.80
N ILE A 199 32.78 -18.63 -2.65
CA ILE A 199 32.15 -19.44 -3.69
C ILE A 199 30.73 -19.72 -3.22
N CYS A 200 29.73 -19.13 -3.88
CA CYS A 200 28.34 -19.33 -3.51
C CYS A 200 27.62 -20.20 -4.54
N VAL A 201 26.77 -21.09 -4.03
CA VAL A 201 26.00 -22.04 -4.83
C VAL A 201 24.55 -22.05 -4.34
N THR A 202 23.60 -22.23 -5.26
CA THR A 202 22.18 -22.23 -4.91
C THR A 202 21.33 -22.88 -5.99
N THR A 203 20.12 -23.33 -5.67
CA THR A 203 19.06 -23.61 -6.65
C THR A 203 17.91 -22.63 -6.45
N ALA A 204 18.15 -21.35 -6.76
CA ALA A 204 17.21 -20.27 -6.46
C ALA A 204 15.79 -20.53 -7.01
N TRP A 205 15.69 -21.18 -8.16
CA TRP A 205 14.42 -21.58 -8.78
C TRP A 205 13.58 -22.53 -7.92
N ALA A 206 14.22 -23.47 -7.22
CA ALA A 206 13.55 -24.48 -6.37
C ALA A 206 13.14 -23.93 -4.99
N TYR A 207 13.78 -22.83 -4.56
CA TYR A 207 13.54 -22.19 -3.27
C TYR A 207 12.85 -20.86 -3.52
N SER A 208 11.71 -20.89 -4.22
CA SER A 208 10.94 -19.78 -4.83
C SER A 208 10.47 -18.63 -3.90
N ILE A 209 11.10 -18.50 -2.73
CA ILE A 209 10.90 -17.46 -1.73
C ILE A 209 11.59 -16.17 -2.19
N SER A 210 10.75 -15.30 -2.74
CA SER A 210 10.91 -13.85 -2.65
C SER A 210 11.98 -13.23 -3.55
N GLY A 211 11.89 -13.39 -4.88
CA GLY A 211 12.69 -12.66 -5.90
C GLY A 211 13.76 -11.69 -5.37
N ASN A 212 13.38 -10.47 -5.02
CA ASN A 212 14.26 -9.41 -4.49
C ASN A 212 14.73 -9.54 -3.02
N ARG A 213 14.09 -10.37 -2.21
CA ARG A 213 14.45 -10.67 -0.81
C ARG A 213 15.18 -12.01 -0.63
N PHE A 214 15.40 -12.74 -1.73
CA PHE A 214 16.22 -13.94 -1.72
C PHE A 214 17.62 -13.60 -1.15
N PRO A 215 18.16 -14.36 -0.18
CA PRO A 215 19.43 -14.00 0.47
C PRO A 215 20.58 -13.72 -0.49
N GLY A 216 20.69 -14.47 -1.60
CA GLY A 216 21.71 -14.21 -2.61
C GLY A 216 21.58 -12.83 -3.27
N ASN A 217 20.34 -12.37 -3.51
CA ASN A 217 20.08 -11.05 -4.08
C ASN A 217 20.30 -9.93 -3.06
N VAL A 218 19.99 -10.18 -1.80
CA VAL A 218 20.27 -9.23 -0.71
C VAL A 218 21.79 -9.06 -0.52
N PHE A 219 22.56 -10.15 -0.56
CA PHE A 219 24.01 -10.10 -0.36
C PHE A 219 24.78 -9.57 -1.58
N PHE A 220 24.38 -9.94 -2.80
CA PHE A 220 25.28 -9.82 -3.96
C PHE A 220 24.79 -8.90 -5.09
N SER A 221 23.55 -8.39 -5.05
CA SER A 221 23.06 -7.45 -6.09
C SER A 221 23.88 -6.16 -6.16
N ARG A 222 24.41 -5.68 -5.02
CA ARG A 222 25.33 -4.53 -4.97
C ARG A 222 26.66 -4.77 -5.67
N LEU A 223 27.05 -6.04 -5.81
CA LEU A 223 28.24 -6.47 -6.55
C LEU A 223 27.95 -6.62 -8.05
N GLY A 224 26.71 -6.42 -8.48
CA GLY A 224 26.26 -6.65 -9.84
C GLY A 224 25.86 -8.10 -10.13
N VAL A 225 25.58 -8.92 -9.10
CA VAL A 225 25.19 -10.33 -9.27
C VAL A 225 23.81 -10.58 -8.67
N SER A 226 22.89 -11.02 -9.52
CA SER A 226 21.54 -11.42 -9.10
C SER A 226 21.20 -12.83 -9.54
N PHE A 227 20.39 -13.51 -8.75
CA PHE A 227 19.83 -14.84 -8.97
C PHE A 227 18.38 -14.70 -9.39
N TYR A 228 18.00 -15.45 -10.42
CA TYR A 228 16.65 -15.46 -10.96
C TYR A 228 15.93 -16.78 -10.65
N THR A 229 14.61 -16.76 -10.74
CA THR A 229 13.74 -17.88 -10.36
C THR A 229 13.52 -18.89 -11.49
N ALA A 230 13.93 -18.59 -12.72
CA ALA A 230 13.89 -19.56 -13.81
C ALA A 230 15.17 -20.43 -13.85
N TYR A 231 15.12 -21.53 -14.60
CA TYR A 231 16.25 -22.43 -14.82
C TYR A 231 16.29 -22.96 -16.26
N PHE A 232 17.43 -23.52 -16.65
CA PHE A 232 17.60 -24.14 -17.97
C PHE A 232 17.11 -25.60 -18.00
N GLU A 233 16.29 -25.91 -19.00
CA GLU A 233 15.92 -27.27 -19.39
C GLU A 233 16.67 -27.63 -20.70
N GLY A 234 17.84 -28.26 -20.59
CA GLY A 234 18.49 -28.92 -21.73
C GLY A 234 19.42 -28.08 -22.63
N SER A 235 20.54 -27.55 -22.14
CA SER A 235 21.60 -26.98 -22.99
C SER A 235 23.00 -27.17 -22.41
N PRO A 236 24.06 -27.34 -23.23
CA PRO A 236 25.43 -27.38 -22.74
C PRO A 236 25.83 -26.02 -22.15
N PHE A 237 26.47 -26.03 -20.99
CA PHE A 237 27.00 -24.82 -20.36
C PHE A 237 28.46 -24.64 -20.74
N VAL A 238 28.75 -23.54 -21.43
CA VAL A 238 30.04 -23.31 -22.08
C VAL A 238 30.71 -22.04 -21.56
N ALA A 239 32.03 -21.99 -21.71
CA ALA A 239 32.83 -20.78 -21.53
C ALA A 239 32.23 -19.59 -22.30
N SER A 240 31.99 -18.47 -21.61
CA SER A 240 31.43 -17.28 -22.22
C SER A 240 32.45 -16.55 -23.11
N THR A 241 32.19 -16.53 -24.41
CA THR A 241 32.93 -15.75 -25.42
C THR A 241 32.26 -14.43 -25.79
N LYS A 242 31.11 -14.14 -25.17
CA LYS A 242 30.26 -12.98 -25.46
C LYS A 242 30.90 -11.67 -25.04
N ASP A 243 30.71 -10.61 -25.84
CA ASP A 243 31.09 -9.26 -25.44
C ASP A 243 30.30 -8.85 -24.18
N LEU A 244 30.90 -8.03 -23.32
CA LEU A 244 30.22 -7.61 -22.07
C LEU A 244 28.92 -6.83 -22.35
N SER A 245 28.83 -6.07 -23.44
CA SER A 245 27.61 -5.37 -23.82
C SER A 245 26.46 -6.31 -24.25
N GLU A 246 26.75 -7.57 -24.60
CA GLU A 246 25.74 -8.56 -24.94
C GLU A 246 25.15 -9.26 -23.70
N VAL A 247 25.85 -9.24 -22.56
CA VAL A 247 25.50 -10.07 -21.39
C VAL A 247 25.55 -9.33 -20.04
N ASN A 248 25.88 -8.03 -20.03
CA ASN A 248 25.90 -7.20 -18.85
C ASN A 248 25.27 -5.82 -19.11
N ALA A 249 24.23 -5.50 -18.31
CA ALA A 249 23.43 -4.29 -18.46
C ALA A 249 24.23 -2.97 -18.35
N TYR A 250 25.23 -2.91 -17.46
CA TYR A 250 26.07 -1.72 -17.30
C TYR A 250 26.85 -1.42 -18.58
N PHE A 251 27.50 -2.43 -19.16
CA PHE A 251 28.27 -2.28 -20.38
C PHE A 251 27.39 -2.07 -21.61
N LYS A 252 26.15 -2.60 -21.62
CA LYS A 252 25.19 -2.26 -22.67
C LYS A 252 24.81 -0.79 -22.64
N LEU A 253 24.50 -0.25 -21.46
CA LEU A 253 24.20 1.17 -21.27
C LEU A 253 25.39 2.05 -21.67
N GLU A 254 26.62 1.66 -21.31
CA GLU A 254 27.84 2.34 -21.74
C GLU A 254 28.03 2.34 -23.25
N GLN A 255 27.83 1.19 -23.91
CA GLN A 255 27.91 1.09 -25.37
C GLN A 255 26.88 1.99 -26.06
N ILE A 256 25.64 2.03 -25.57
CA ILE A 256 24.59 2.89 -26.11
C ILE A 256 24.97 4.36 -25.94
N GLN A 257 25.47 4.74 -24.77
CA GLN A 257 25.93 6.10 -24.49
C GLN A 257 27.04 6.55 -25.45
N ASN A 258 28.05 5.70 -25.63
CA ASN A 258 29.17 5.99 -26.51
C ASN A 258 28.73 6.07 -27.98
N THR A 259 27.94 5.11 -28.45
CA THR A 259 27.38 5.10 -29.81
C THR A 259 26.54 6.36 -30.06
N PHE A 260 25.66 6.72 -29.13
CA PHE A 260 24.82 7.90 -29.25
C PHE A 260 25.65 9.19 -29.27
N SER A 261 26.71 9.30 -28.46
CA SER A 261 27.59 10.47 -28.47
C SER A 261 28.31 10.69 -29.80
N LEU A 262 28.57 9.61 -30.54
CA LEU A 262 29.25 9.65 -31.84
C LEU A 262 28.29 9.86 -33.02
N TYR A 263 27.12 9.23 -32.98
CA TYR A 263 26.23 9.11 -34.15
C TYR A 263 24.84 9.73 -33.93
N GLY A 264 24.47 10.10 -32.71
CA GLY A 264 23.16 10.66 -32.38
C GLY A 264 21.99 9.69 -32.59
N ASN A 265 22.23 8.38 -32.59
CA ASN A 265 21.20 7.36 -32.83
C ASN A 265 21.26 6.20 -31.83
N VAL A 266 20.13 5.50 -31.70
CA VAL A 266 19.99 4.26 -30.93
C VAL A 266 19.35 3.22 -31.84
N SER A 267 19.93 2.02 -31.94
CA SER A 267 19.38 0.96 -32.81
C SER A 267 18.20 0.24 -32.14
N THR A 268 17.40 -0.47 -32.94
CA THR A 268 16.32 -1.32 -32.40
C THR A 268 16.86 -2.47 -31.55
N ASP A 269 18.00 -3.04 -31.94
CA ASP A 269 18.67 -4.10 -31.16
C ASP A 269 19.16 -3.58 -29.82
N ASP A 270 19.66 -2.34 -29.75
CA ASP A 270 20.03 -1.69 -28.49
C ASP A 270 18.84 -1.57 -27.55
N VAL A 271 17.72 -1.06 -28.06
CA VAL A 271 16.46 -0.92 -27.31
C VAL A 271 16.02 -2.26 -26.74
N ASN A 272 15.97 -3.29 -27.59
CA ASN A 272 15.50 -4.61 -27.20
C ASN A 272 16.43 -5.25 -26.17
N THR A 273 17.75 -5.17 -26.40
CA THR A 273 18.75 -5.79 -25.52
C THR A 273 18.74 -5.13 -24.14
N VAL A 274 18.82 -3.79 -24.08
CA VAL A 274 18.85 -3.08 -22.80
C VAL A 274 17.52 -3.19 -22.07
N GLY A 275 16.39 -3.15 -22.80
CA GLY A 275 15.06 -3.35 -22.23
C GLY A 275 14.92 -4.73 -21.58
N ASN A 276 15.36 -5.79 -22.27
CA ASN A 276 15.33 -7.15 -21.72
C ASN A 276 16.24 -7.30 -20.49
N MET A 277 17.46 -6.77 -20.55
CA MET A 277 18.40 -6.85 -19.42
C MET A 277 17.86 -6.13 -18.19
N LEU A 278 17.39 -4.89 -18.34
CA LEU A 278 16.87 -4.10 -17.22
C LEU A 278 15.59 -4.72 -16.66
N SER A 279 14.66 -5.15 -17.53
CA SER A 279 13.40 -5.78 -17.09
C SER A 279 13.60 -7.09 -16.31
N ASN A 280 14.68 -7.82 -16.60
CA ASN A 280 15.01 -9.07 -15.90
C ASN A 280 15.79 -8.84 -14.60
N VAL A 281 16.67 -7.83 -14.57
CA VAL A 281 17.44 -7.48 -13.37
C VAL A 281 16.53 -6.86 -12.32
N TYR A 282 15.62 -5.97 -12.73
CA TYR A 282 14.84 -5.13 -11.82
C TYR A 282 14.07 -5.91 -10.73
N PRO A 283 13.34 -7.00 -11.05
CA PRO A 283 12.60 -7.79 -10.05
C PRO A 283 13.50 -8.52 -9.04
N THR A 284 14.81 -8.62 -9.31
CA THR A 284 15.78 -9.28 -8.41
C THR A 284 16.41 -8.31 -7.41
N LEU A 285 16.22 -6.99 -7.56
CA LEU A 285 16.90 -6.00 -6.74
C LEU A 285 16.16 -5.75 -5.41
N PRO A 286 16.86 -5.76 -4.25
CA PRO A 286 16.27 -5.48 -2.94
C PRO A 286 15.55 -4.13 -2.88
N GLN A 287 14.39 -4.11 -2.21
CA GLN A 287 13.53 -2.92 -2.09
C GLN A 287 13.70 -2.22 -0.72
N PRO A 288 13.55 -0.88 -0.63
CA PRO A 288 13.29 0.04 -1.74
C PRO A 288 14.54 0.21 -2.61
N ILE A 289 14.36 0.15 -3.93
CA ILE A 289 15.43 0.49 -4.86
C ILE A 289 15.68 1.98 -4.78
N THR A 290 16.94 2.36 -4.58
CA THR A 290 17.37 3.77 -4.59
C THR A 290 18.40 3.99 -5.68
N LEU A 291 18.63 5.25 -6.06
CA LEU A 291 19.65 5.60 -7.04
C LEU A 291 21.03 5.06 -6.65
N ASN A 292 21.38 5.13 -5.36
CA ASN A 292 22.71 4.79 -4.87
C ASN A 292 22.86 3.36 -4.34
N SER A 293 21.79 2.56 -4.34
CA SER A 293 21.87 1.18 -3.84
C SER A 293 22.49 0.21 -4.85
N ILE A 294 22.37 0.49 -6.15
CA ILE A 294 22.82 -0.39 -7.24
C ILE A 294 23.43 0.45 -8.35
N GLU A 295 24.67 0.14 -8.72
CA GLU A 295 25.45 0.90 -9.72
C GLU A 295 24.78 0.96 -11.10
N THR A 296 24.15 -0.13 -11.55
CA THR A 296 23.41 -0.18 -12.83
C THR A 296 22.33 0.90 -12.89
N ASN A 297 21.69 1.24 -11.77
CA ASN A 297 20.69 2.30 -11.71
C ASN A 297 21.31 3.69 -11.87
N GLN A 298 22.50 3.91 -11.28
CA GLN A 298 23.26 5.14 -11.48
C GLN A 298 23.64 5.29 -12.94
N LYS A 299 24.17 4.23 -13.57
CA LYS A 299 24.50 4.23 -15.00
C LYS A 299 23.26 4.49 -15.85
N ALA A 300 22.14 3.83 -15.57
CA ALA A 300 20.89 4.05 -16.28
C ALA A 300 20.44 5.52 -16.17
N LYS A 301 20.53 6.13 -14.99
CA LYS A 301 20.22 7.54 -14.78
C LYS A 301 21.14 8.46 -15.57
N THR A 302 22.45 8.22 -15.53
CA THR A 302 23.43 9.01 -16.30
C THR A 302 23.16 8.92 -17.81
N VAL A 303 22.87 7.72 -18.31
CA VAL A 303 22.54 7.54 -19.74
C VAL A 303 21.24 8.26 -20.08
N TYR A 304 20.19 8.12 -19.25
CA TYR A 304 18.95 8.87 -19.42
C TYR A 304 19.19 10.39 -19.46
N ASP A 305 19.94 10.95 -18.52
CA ASP A 305 20.20 12.39 -18.48
C ASP A 305 20.94 12.86 -19.73
N SER A 306 21.89 12.06 -20.23
CA SER A 306 22.71 12.42 -21.41
C SER A 306 21.98 12.26 -22.75
N ILE A 307 21.05 11.30 -22.86
CA ILE A 307 20.40 10.93 -24.13
C ILE A 307 18.94 11.42 -24.19
N CYS A 308 18.22 11.34 -23.06
CA CYS A 308 16.77 11.46 -23.00
C CYS A 308 16.27 12.64 -22.17
N GLY A 309 17.11 13.27 -21.34
CA GLY A 309 16.70 14.29 -20.37
C GLY A 309 16.01 15.52 -20.98
N SER A 310 16.26 15.80 -22.27
CA SER A 310 15.61 16.89 -23.03
C SER A 310 14.63 16.39 -24.10
N THR A 311 14.34 15.09 -24.15
CA THR A 311 13.55 14.48 -25.23
C THR A 311 12.07 14.57 -24.95
N THR A 312 11.33 15.27 -25.81
CA THR A 312 9.86 15.19 -25.83
C THR A 312 9.42 13.85 -26.42
N ILE A 313 8.73 13.05 -25.60
CA ILE A 313 8.11 11.79 -26.05
C ILE A 313 6.73 12.12 -26.60
N SER A 314 6.55 11.98 -27.92
CA SER A 314 5.26 12.13 -28.58
C SER A 314 4.73 10.75 -28.99
N PHE A 315 3.45 10.48 -28.76
CA PHE A 315 2.83 9.22 -29.13
C PHE A 315 2.13 9.33 -30.50
N PRO A 316 2.07 8.24 -31.30
CA PRO A 316 2.69 6.93 -31.08
C PRO A 316 4.22 6.97 -31.24
N VAL A 317 4.93 6.18 -30.43
CA VAL A 317 6.39 6.14 -30.42
C VAL A 317 6.90 5.35 -31.62
N SER A 318 7.30 6.05 -32.69
CA SER A 318 7.72 5.43 -33.95
C SER A 318 9.23 5.20 -34.05
N SER A 319 10.05 5.99 -33.36
CA SER A 319 11.52 5.93 -33.47
C SER A 319 12.18 5.08 -32.38
N SER A 320 13.27 4.37 -32.71
CA SER A 320 14.04 3.58 -31.74
C SER A 320 14.65 4.46 -30.64
N PHE A 321 15.03 5.69 -30.95
CA PHE A 321 15.47 6.67 -29.95
C PHE A 321 14.40 7.00 -28.90
N GLN A 322 13.17 7.32 -29.32
CA GLN A 322 12.11 7.60 -28.36
C GLN A 322 11.69 6.33 -27.60
N LYS A 323 11.70 5.15 -28.25
CA LYS A 323 11.44 3.87 -27.57
C LYS A 323 12.49 3.60 -26.49
N PHE A 324 13.77 3.86 -26.78
CA PHE A 324 14.84 3.79 -25.79
C PHE A 324 14.53 4.70 -24.60
N CYS A 325 14.16 5.96 -24.85
CA CYS A 325 13.81 6.88 -23.77
C CYS A 325 12.61 6.42 -22.94
N VAL A 326 11.59 5.80 -23.55
CA VAL A 326 10.48 5.18 -22.81
C VAL A 326 10.98 4.05 -21.91
N VAL A 327 11.83 3.15 -22.42
CA VAL A 327 12.42 2.05 -21.63
C VAL A 327 13.22 2.59 -20.44
N MET A 328 14.01 3.64 -20.65
CA MET A 328 14.80 4.26 -19.58
C MET A 328 13.90 4.93 -18.54
N VAL A 329 12.85 5.62 -18.96
CA VAL A 329 11.90 6.23 -18.03
C VAL A 329 11.17 5.17 -17.21
N ASP A 330 10.64 4.12 -17.83
CA ASP A 330 9.97 3.02 -17.13
C ASP A 330 10.90 2.39 -16.07
N THR A 331 12.15 2.10 -16.46
CA THR A 331 13.16 1.53 -15.55
C THR A 331 13.42 2.44 -14.35
N LEU A 332 13.62 3.74 -14.57
CA LEU A 332 13.97 4.69 -13.52
C LEU A 332 12.76 5.10 -12.66
N ASN A 333 11.56 5.10 -13.21
CA ASN A 333 10.31 5.36 -12.49
C ASN A 333 9.98 4.24 -11.51
N LYS A 334 10.16 2.97 -11.91
CA LYS A 334 10.00 1.84 -10.98
C LYS A 334 10.87 2.01 -9.73
N ALA A 335 12.01 2.71 -9.87
CA ALA A 335 12.97 2.98 -8.79
C ALA A 335 12.73 4.30 -8.06
N ASN A 336 11.66 5.02 -8.38
CA ASN A 336 11.39 6.37 -7.87
C ASN A 336 12.59 7.34 -8.03
N ILE A 337 13.36 7.19 -9.12
CA ILE A 337 14.57 8.00 -9.38
C ILE A 337 14.24 9.27 -10.16
N LEU A 338 13.27 9.23 -11.07
CA LEU A 338 12.87 10.40 -11.85
C LEU A 338 11.83 11.23 -11.09
N PRO A 339 11.84 12.58 -11.24
CA PRO A 339 10.75 13.42 -10.78
C PRO A 339 9.41 12.98 -11.39
N ILE A 340 8.31 13.09 -10.64
CA ILE A 340 6.96 12.76 -11.13
C ILE A 340 6.63 13.50 -12.45
N SER A 341 7.14 14.73 -12.61
CA SER A 341 6.99 15.53 -13.83
C SER A 341 7.64 14.93 -15.08
N ASN A 342 8.57 13.99 -14.92
CA ASN A 342 9.26 13.31 -16.02
C ASN A 342 8.63 11.96 -16.36
N ASN A 343 7.57 11.57 -15.64
CA ASN A 343 6.84 10.36 -15.96
C ASN A 343 5.96 10.62 -17.20
N PRO A 344 6.21 9.97 -18.36
CA PRO A 344 5.41 10.12 -19.58
C PRO A 344 3.94 9.74 -19.38
N GLN A 345 3.61 9.10 -18.24
CA GLN A 345 2.25 8.72 -17.87
C GLN A 345 1.50 9.79 -17.03
N VAL A 346 2.16 10.85 -16.53
CA VAL A 346 1.48 11.93 -15.79
C VAL A 346 1.33 13.13 -16.73
N LEU A 347 0.27 13.10 -17.52
CA LEU A 347 -0.02 14.13 -18.52
C LEU A 347 -0.84 15.27 -17.89
N ALA A 348 -0.44 16.52 -18.14
CA ALA A 348 -1.25 17.67 -17.74
C ALA A 348 -2.50 17.77 -18.64
N ASP A 349 -3.61 18.31 -18.10
CA ASP A 349 -4.86 18.51 -18.87
C ASP A 349 -4.65 19.32 -20.16
N SER A 350 -3.63 20.18 -20.21
CA SER A 350 -3.26 20.93 -21.42
C SER A 350 -2.78 20.03 -22.56
N ASP A 351 -2.00 19.00 -22.26
CA ASP A 351 -1.45 18.08 -23.28
C ASP A 351 -2.54 17.19 -23.86
N TRP A 352 -3.45 16.75 -22.98
CA TRP A 352 -4.67 16.04 -23.36
C TRP A 352 -5.52 16.89 -24.34
N LYS A 353 -5.86 18.12 -23.96
CA LYS A 353 -6.71 19.04 -24.76
C LYS A 353 -6.10 19.39 -26.12
N ASN A 354 -4.80 19.68 -26.15
CA ASN A 354 -4.17 20.27 -27.33
C ASN A 354 -3.63 19.22 -28.30
N THR A 355 -3.31 18.01 -27.83
CA THR A 355 -2.54 17.06 -28.65
C THR A 355 -3.10 15.65 -28.56
N ILE A 356 -3.12 15.05 -27.37
CA ILE A 356 -3.22 13.58 -27.22
C ILE A 356 -4.59 13.06 -27.64
N ARG A 357 -5.67 13.78 -27.31
CA ARG A 357 -7.02 13.38 -27.70
C ARG A 357 -7.19 13.21 -29.22
N ASN A 358 -6.37 13.92 -30.01
CA ASN A 358 -6.45 13.91 -31.47
C ASN A 358 -5.63 12.77 -32.11
N TYR A 359 -4.96 11.92 -31.32
CA TYR A 359 -4.23 10.78 -31.87
C TYR A 359 -5.17 9.76 -32.55
N PRO A 360 -4.69 9.05 -33.59
CA PRO A 360 -5.53 8.22 -34.45
C PRO A 360 -5.93 6.88 -33.82
N GLY A 361 -5.49 6.59 -32.59
CA GLY A 361 -5.82 5.36 -31.89
C GLY A 361 -7.34 5.13 -31.82
N PRO A 362 -7.81 3.87 -31.90
CA PRO A 362 -9.22 3.54 -31.69
C PRO A 362 -9.61 3.58 -30.20
N TRP A 363 -8.65 3.34 -29.30
CA TRP A 363 -8.81 3.28 -27.84
C TRP A 363 -7.85 4.25 -27.15
N VAL A 364 -8.26 4.73 -25.97
CA VAL A 364 -7.45 5.50 -25.03
C VAL A 364 -7.38 4.74 -23.73
N GLU A 365 -6.17 4.46 -23.28
CA GLU A 365 -5.90 4.02 -21.91
C GLU A 365 -5.70 5.25 -21.02
N VAL A 366 -6.43 5.29 -19.91
CA VAL A 366 -6.33 6.33 -18.90
C VAL A 366 -5.90 5.69 -17.59
N GLU A 367 -4.83 6.23 -17.00
CA GLU A 367 -4.21 5.71 -15.79
C GLU A 367 -4.31 6.72 -14.65
N SER A 368 -4.79 6.25 -13.49
CA SER A 368 -4.75 6.95 -12.21
C SER A 368 -3.79 6.24 -11.24
N ASP A 369 -3.68 6.69 -9.99
CA ASP A 369 -2.79 6.06 -8.99
C ASP A 369 -3.14 4.60 -8.71
N TYR A 370 -4.42 4.24 -8.72
CA TYR A 370 -4.93 2.92 -8.31
C TYR A 370 -5.76 2.19 -9.37
N PHE A 371 -6.12 2.88 -10.46
CA PHE A 371 -7.06 2.37 -11.45
C PHE A 371 -6.64 2.74 -12.87
N VAL A 372 -6.71 1.79 -13.79
CA VAL A 372 -6.49 1.97 -15.22
C VAL A 372 -7.75 1.57 -15.96
N PHE A 373 -8.19 2.36 -16.93
CA PHE A 373 -9.31 1.99 -17.77
C PHE A 373 -9.08 2.31 -19.24
N ASN A 374 -9.64 1.49 -20.11
CA ASN A 374 -9.62 1.66 -21.55
C ASN A 374 -11.01 2.03 -22.07
N VAL A 375 -11.08 3.10 -22.85
CA VAL A 375 -12.32 3.57 -23.49
C VAL A 375 -12.07 3.93 -24.94
N GLU A 376 -13.11 3.88 -25.75
CA GLU A 376 -13.03 4.28 -27.14
C GLU A 376 -12.63 5.75 -27.27
N SER A 377 -11.75 6.01 -28.25
CA SER A 377 -11.25 7.35 -28.51
C SER A 377 -12.36 8.33 -28.90
N SER A 378 -13.45 7.84 -29.50
CA SER A 378 -14.64 8.65 -29.85
C SER A 378 -15.28 9.28 -28.61
N TYR A 379 -15.31 8.58 -27.48
CA TYR A 379 -15.82 9.07 -26.20
C TYR A 379 -14.76 9.90 -25.48
N ALA A 380 -13.53 9.36 -25.37
CA ALA A 380 -12.44 10.02 -24.66
C ALA A 380 -12.20 11.43 -25.21
N ARG A 381 -12.20 11.63 -26.55
CA ARG A 381 -11.95 12.92 -27.22
C ARG A 381 -12.77 14.11 -26.70
N ASN A 382 -13.96 13.84 -26.17
CA ASN A 382 -14.85 14.86 -25.64
C ASN A 382 -14.50 15.30 -24.20
N LEU A 383 -13.57 14.60 -23.55
CA LEU A 383 -13.07 14.98 -22.23
C LEU A 383 -12.32 16.29 -22.29
N THR A 384 -12.78 17.26 -21.52
CA THR A 384 -12.08 18.51 -21.30
C THR A 384 -11.05 18.36 -20.20
N GLU A 385 -11.36 17.69 -19.09
CA GLU A 385 -10.47 17.58 -17.93
C GLU A 385 -10.20 16.11 -17.60
N LEU A 386 -9.05 15.60 -18.05
CA LEU A 386 -8.62 14.21 -17.79
C LEU A 386 -8.37 14.00 -16.29
N THR A 387 -7.79 15.02 -15.64
CA THR A 387 -7.48 15.03 -14.20
C THR A 387 -8.72 14.83 -13.33
N SER A 388 -9.87 15.38 -13.73
CA SER A 388 -11.14 15.20 -13.01
C SER A 388 -11.59 13.72 -13.01
N VAL A 389 -11.36 13.01 -14.11
CA VAL A 389 -11.70 11.58 -14.25
C VAL A 389 -10.73 10.69 -13.47
N THR A 390 -9.43 10.96 -13.57
CA THR A 390 -8.41 10.18 -12.84
C THR A 390 -8.52 10.38 -11.33
N ASN A 391 -8.79 11.60 -10.85
CA ASN A 391 -9.04 11.87 -9.43
C ASN A 391 -10.29 11.18 -8.91
N TYR A 392 -11.34 11.12 -9.72
CA TYR A 392 -12.55 10.39 -9.37
C TYR A 392 -12.28 8.90 -9.16
N TRP A 393 -11.63 8.24 -10.13
CA TRP A 393 -11.31 6.81 -10.02
C TRP A 393 -10.29 6.50 -8.93
N LYS A 394 -9.29 7.38 -8.73
CA LYS A 394 -8.42 7.35 -7.56
C LYS A 394 -9.25 7.34 -6.27
N LYS A 395 -10.20 8.26 -6.15
CA LYS A 395 -11.01 8.37 -4.93
C LYS A 395 -11.94 7.18 -4.72
N VAL A 396 -12.50 6.62 -5.79
CA VAL A 396 -13.27 5.36 -5.75
C VAL A 396 -12.44 4.23 -5.13
N LEU A 397 -11.20 4.04 -5.58
CA LEU A 397 -10.31 3.01 -5.05
C LEU A 397 -9.87 3.30 -3.61
N GLU A 398 -9.59 4.56 -3.27
CA GLU A 398 -9.30 4.97 -1.88
C GLU A 398 -10.45 4.59 -0.94
N LEU A 399 -11.71 4.80 -1.35
CA LEU A 399 -12.88 4.42 -0.57
C LEU A 399 -13.03 2.90 -0.44
N TYR A 400 -12.66 2.14 -1.46
CA TYR A 400 -12.65 0.67 -1.40
C TYR A 400 -11.57 0.15 -0.45
N TYR A 401 -10.36 0.71 -0.48
CA TYR A 401 -9.32 0.39 0.51
C TYR A 401 -9.72 0.84 1.92
N GLU A 402 -10.33 2.02 2.06
CA GLU A 402 -10.89 2.48 3.32
C GLU A 402 -11.96 1.53 3.84
N LEU A 403 -12.88 1.05 3.01
CA LEU A 403 -13.91 0.14 3.49
C LEU A 403 -13.33 -1.22 3.84
N SER A 404 -12.55 -1.80 2.93
CA SER A 404 -12.02 -3.16 3.05
C SER A 404 -10.96 -3.33 4.13
N GLN A 405 -10.30 -2.26 4.59
CA GLN A 405 -9.23 -2.31 5.60
C GLN A 405 -8.01 -3.17 5.21
N ARG A 406 -7.88 -3.54 3.94
CA ARG A 406 -6.71 -4.28 3.44
C ARG A 406 -5.56 -3.34 3.09
N PRO A 407 -4.31 -3.85 3.07
CA PRO A 407 -3.19 -3.12 2.48
C PRO A 407 -3.44 -2.78 1.02
N ILE A 408 -2.90 -1.65 0.57
CA ILE A 408 -2.92 -1.27 -0.85
C ILE A 408 -2.14 -2.33 -1.64
N ARG A 409 -2.74 -2.81 -2.75
CA ARG A 409 -2.11 -3.78 -3.66
C ARG A 409 -0.93 -3.13 -4.41
N ASP A 410 0.05 -3.92 -4.78
CA ASP A 410 1.22 -3.48 -5.57
C ASP A 410 0.93 -3.37 -7.08
N TYR A 411 -0.33 -3.57 -7.47
CA TYR A 411 -0.84 -3.38 -8.82
C TYR A 411 -2.10 -2.50 -8.83
N LYS A 412 -2.38 -1.89 -9.98
CA LYS A 412 -3.56 -1.04 -10.20
C LYS A 412 -4.72 -1.88 -10.70
N GLU A 413 -5.92 -1.68 -10.19
CA GLU A 413 -7.14 -2.30 -10.73
C GLU A 413 -7.35 -1.86 -12.18
N ARG A 414 -7.95 -2.73 -13.01
CA ARG A 414 -8.08 -2.50 -14.45
C ARG A 414 -9.50 -2.69 -14.93
N MET A 415 -9.92 -1.84 -15.88
CA MET A 415 -11.20 -1.96 -16.57
C MET A 415 -11.04 -1.84 -18.09
N GLN A 416 -11.66 -2.77 -18.82
CA GLN A 416 -11.72 -2.78 -20.27
C GLN A 416 -13.17 -2.60 -20.70
N ILE A 417 -13.45 -1.49 -21.37
CA ILE A 417 -14.68 -1.37 -22.15
C ILE A 417 -14.40 -2.02 -23.51
N ASP A 418 -15.27 -2.88 -24.03
CA ASP A 418 -15.01 -3.55 -25.32
C ASP A 418 -16.30 -3.93 -26.08
N ILE A 419 -16.16 -4.27 -27.36
CA ILE A 419 -17.24 -4.78 -28.22
C ILE A 419 -17.62 -6.20 -27.81
N ASP A 420 -16.64 -6.98 -27.35
CA ASP A 420 -16.79 -8.40 -27.02
C ASP A 420 -16.18 -8.68 -25.65
N ILE A 421 -16.96 -9.29 -24.75
CA ILE A 421 -16.54 -9.62 -23.39
C ILE A 421 -16.79 -11.11 -23.12
N SER A 422 -16.04 -11.66 -22.16
CA SER A 422 -16.01 -13.11 -21.97
C SER A 422 -17.33 -13.71 -21.46
N ILE A 423 -18.10 -12.95 -20.68
CA ILE A 423 -19.37 -13.40 -20.10
C ILE A 423 -20.23 -12.22 -19.62
N GLY A 424 -21.55 -12.39 -19.65
CA GLY A 424 -22.48 -11.45 -19.02
C GLY A 424 -22.60 -10.11 -19.75
N TYR A 425 -22.97 -9.07 -19.01
CA TYR A 425 -23.10 -7.69 -19.49
C TYR A 425 -21.97 -6.79 -19.00
N MET A 426 -21.59 -6.99 -17.75
CA MET A 426 -20.33 -6.59 -17.15
C MET A 426 -19.83 -7.80 -16.34
N HIS A 427 -18.52 -7.92 -16.14
CA HIS A 427 -17.98 -8.93 -15.23
C HIS A 427 -16.69 -8.48 -14.57
N SER A 428 -16.53 -8.90 -13.32
CA SER A 428 -15.31 -8.72 -12.53
C SER A 428 -14.15 -9.58 -13.04
N GLY A 429 -12.93 -9.26 -12.57
CA GLY A 429 -11.70 -9.88 -13.03
C GLY A 429 -10.54 -8.90 -13.10
N TYR A 430 -9.46 -9.33 -13.75
CA TYR A 430 -8.31 -8.48 -14.05
C TYR A 430 -7.97 -8.59 -15.54
N PRO A 431 -8.66 -7.82 -16.41
CA PRO A 431 -9.48 -6.63 -16.10
C PRO A 431 -10.94 -6.94 -15.73
N ILE A 432 -11.60 -5.97 -15.09
CA ILE A 432 -13.07 -5.81 -15.10
C ILE A 432 -13.48 -5.51 -16.54
N MET A 433 -14.51 -6.16 -17.07
CA MET A 433 -14.92 -5.93 -18.46
C MET A 433 -16.37 -5.49 -18.56
N ALA A 434 -16.67 -4.65 -19.54
CA ALA A 434 -18.01 -4.14 -19.82
C ALA A 434 -18.20 -3.81 -21.31
N PHE A 435 -19.44 -3.85 -21.79
CA PHE A 435 -19.75 -3.48 -23.17
C PHE A 435 -19.60 -1.98 -23.45
N GLN A 436 -19.46 -1.63 -24.74
CA GLN A 436 -19.21 -0.26 -25.22
C GLN A 436 -20.22 0.81 -24.78
N ASP A 437 -21.44 0.44 -24.42
CA ASP A 437 -22.42 1.39 -23.88
C ASP A 437 -21.99 1.98 -22.52
N GLN A 438 -21.01 1.36 -21.86
CA GLN A 438 -20.40 1.84 -20.61
C GLN A 438 -19.24 2.82 -20.80
N ASN A 439 -18.83 3.14 -22.04
CA ASN A 439 -17.76 4.13 -22.30
C ASN A 439 -18.07 5.47 -21.61
N GLU A 440 -19.29 5.99 -21.79
CA GLU A 440 -19.70 7.28 -21.22
C GLU A 440 -19.78 7.26 -19.68
N GLY A 441 -20.28 6.16 -19.11
CA GLY A 441 -20.36 5.96 -17.65
C GLY A 441 -18.97 5.94 -16.99
N THR A 442 -17.97 5.42 -17.71
CA THR A 442 -16.59 5.29 -17.23
C THR A 442 -15.83 6.61 -17.20
N ILE A 443 -16.11 7.53 -18.13
CA ILE A 443 -15.35 8.78 -18.28
C ILE A 443 -16.03 10.04 -17.75
N LYS A 444 -17.29 10.00 -17.35
CA LYS A 444 -17.94 11.17 -16.73
C LYS A 444 -17.37 11.38 -15.32
N ALA A 445 -16.77 12.52 -15.01
CA ALA A 445 -16.52 12.91 -13.62
C ALA A 445 -17.80 13.55 -13.03
N VAL A 446 -18.21 13.17 -11.82
CA VAL A 446 -19.24 13.96 -11.09
C VAL A 446 -18.50 15.17 -10.55
N ASN A 447 -18.72 16.36 -11.11
CA ASN A 447 -18.39 17.58 -10.39
C ASN A 447 -19.35 17.65 -9.19
N PRO A 448 -18.86 17.69 -7.93
CA PRO A 448 -19.71 17.81 -6.75
C PRO A 448 -20.66 19.02 -6.82
N ALA A 449 -20.32 20.05 -7.60
CA ALA A 449 -21.16 21.23 -7.82
C ALA A 449 -22.32 21.04 -8.81
N ASN A 450 -22.35 19.95 -9.60
CA ASN A 450 -23.33 19.73 -10.68
C ASN A 450 -24.16 18.44 -10.48
N MET A 451 -24.50 18.11 -9.23
CA MET A 451 -25.34 16.95 -8.90
C MET A 451 -26.81 17.07 -9.35
N ALA A 452 -27.22 18.22 -9.91
CA ALA A 452 -28.62 18.52 -10.22
C ALA A 452 -29.12 18.06 -11.61
N LEU A 453 -28.29 17.45 -12.47
CA LEU A 453 -28.63 17.23 -13.89
C LEU A 453 -28.58 15.78 -14.41
N ALA A 454 -28.40 14.77 -13.56
CA ALA A 454 -28.31 13.38 -14.01
C ALA A 454 -29.66 12.62 -13.99
N SER A 455 -30.60 12.95 -14.89
CA SER A 455 -31.88 12.21 -15.02
C SER A 455 -31.96 11.22 -16.19
N LYS A 456 -30.88 11.05 -16.97
CA LYS A 456 -30.85 10.17 -18.16
C LYS A 456 -29.54 9.40 -18.39
N THR A 457 -28.61 9.36 -17.44
CA THR A 457 -27.31 8.66 -17.62
C THR A 457 -27.39 7.24 -17.03
N PRO A 458 -26.77 6.21 -17.66
CA PRO A 458 -26.60 4.90 -17.02
C PRO A 458 -25.92 5.08 -15.66
N GLY A 459 -26.51 4.54 -14.59
CA GLY A 459 -25.93 4.64 -13.25
C GLY A 459 -24.63 3.82 -13.13
N ARG A 460 -23.71 4.25 -12.27
CA ARG A 460 -22.39 3.59 -12.08
C ARG A 460 -22.41 2.36 -11.18
N TRP A 461 -23.60 1.96 -10.73
CA TRP A 461 -23.78 0.79 -9.91
C TRP A 461 -23.10 -0.46 -10.48
N GLY A 462 -23.19 -0.66 -11.80
CA GLY A 462 -22.51 -1.79 -12.48
C GLY A 462 -20.99 -1.74 -12.27
N HIS A 463 -20.35 -0.60 -12.50
CA HIS A 463 -18.91 -0.44 -12.28
C HIS A 463 -18.51 -0.69 -10.83
N TYR A 464 -19.29 -0.17 -9.89
CA TYR A 464 -19.02 -0.39 -8.46
C TYR A 464 -19.22 -1.85 -8.09
N HIS A 465 -20.28 -2.49 -8.59
CA HIS A 465 -20.58 -3.89 -8.35
C HIS A 465 -19.44 -4.81 -8.80
N GLU A 466 -18.95 -4.64 -10.03
CA GLU A 466 -17.84 -5.45 -10.54
C GLU A 466 -16.53 -5.20 -9.79
N LEU A 467 -16.23 -3.94 -9.46
CA LEU A 467 -15.09 -3.64 -8.60
C LEU A 467 -15.27 -4.24 -7.20
N GLY A 468 -16.52 -4.31 -6.72
CA GLY A 468 -16.95 -4.92 -5.46
C GLY A 468 -16.48 -6.35 -5.37
N HIS A 469 -16.68 -7.13 -6.45
CA HIS A 469 -16.20 -8.51 -6.53
C HIS A 469 -14.67 -8.61 -6.36
N ASN A 470 -13.89 -7.72 -6.98
CA ASN A 470 -12.43 -7.70 -6.80
C ASN A 470 -11.99 -7.39 -5.35
N PHE A 471 -12.89 -6.87 -4.51
CA PHE A 471 -12.65 -6.56 -3.10
C PHE A 471 -13.35 -7.51 -2.11
N GLN A 472 -14.10 -8.50 -2.58
CA GLN A 472 -14.64 -9.54 -1.70
C GLN A 472 -13.52 -10.38 -1.06
N VAL A 473 -13.83 -10.98 0.10
CA VAL A 473 -12.95 -11.91 0.80
C VAL A 473 -13.76 -13.15 1.13
N SER A 474 -13.19 -14.32 0.84
CA SER A 474 -13.84 -15.62 1.06
C SER A 474 -14.27 -15.84 2.51
N ASP A 475 -13.59 -15.22 3.47
CA ASP A 475 -13.81 -15.43 4.91
C ASP A 475 -15.14 -14.83 5.42
N TRP A 476 -15.73 -13.88 4.70
CA TRP A 476 -17.07 -13.34 5.00
C TRP A 476 -18.04 -13.45 3.83
N THR A 477 -17.57 -13.90 2.66
CA THR A 477 -18.42 -14.18 1.49
C THR A 477 -18.73 -15.68 1.42
N TYR A 478 -19.91 -16.05 1.90
CA TYR A 478 -20.48 -17.38 1.66
C TYR A 478 -21.03 -17.45 0.22
N SER A 479 -21.14 -18.66 -0.31
CA SER A 479 -21.46 -19.00 -1.70
C SER A 479 -22.73 -18.33 -2.24
N GLN A 480 -23.76 -18.17 -1.40
CA GLN A 480 -25.00 -17.47 -1.81
C GLN A 480 -24.92 -15.94 -1.68
N ALA A 481 -23.83 -15.40 -1.13
CA ALA A 481 -23.59 -13.98 -0.90
C ALA A 481 -22.57 -13.36 -1.86
N VAL A 482 -22.11 -14.10 -2.89
CA VAL A 482 -21.16 -13.58 -3.89
C VAL A 482 -21.74 -12.33 -4.56
N GLU A 483 -23.02 -12.34 -4.93
CA GLU A 483 -23.70 -11.18 -5.54
C GLU A 483 -24.29 -10.18 -4.51
N VAL A 484 -24.05 -10.41 -3.22
CA VAL A 484 -24.59 -9.59 -2.13
C VAL A 484 -23.49 -8.78 -1.45
N THR A 485 -22.42 -9.45 -1.03
CA THR A 485 -21.34 -8.81 -0.27
C THR A 485 -20.47 -7.89 -1.14
N CYS A 486 -20.42 -8.08 -2.46
CA CYS A 486 -19.81 -7.11 -3.39
C CYS A 486 -20.56 -5.76 -3.32
N ASN A 487 -21.89 -5.81 -3.19
CA ASN A 487 -22.73 -4.63 -3.15
C ASN A 487 -22.64 -3.83 -1.84
N ILE A 488 -22.01 -4.36 -0.78
CA ILE A 488 -21.65 -3.55 0.40
C ILE A 488 -20.69 -2.42 -0.03
N PHE A 489 -19.76 -2.71 -0.95
CA PHE A 489 -18.88 -1.70 -1.50
C PHE A 489 -19.59 -0.74 -2.45
N SER A 490 -20.50 -1.25 -3.29
CA SER A 490 -21.33 -0.42 -4.17
C SER A 490 -22.17 0.58 -3.39
N LEU A 491 -22.82 0.13 -2.31
CA LEU A 491 -23.57 1.00 -1.39
C LEU A 491 -22.69 2.08 -0.76
N TYR A 492 -21.43 1.76 -0.45
CA TYR A 492 -20.50 2.73 0.13
C TYR A 492 -20.13 3.82 -0.88
N LEU A 493 -19.95 3.47 -2.16
CA LEU A 493 -19.70 4.47 -3.20
C LEU A 493 -20.93 5.28 -3.56
N GLU A 494 -22.11 4.68 -3.64
CA GLU A 494 -23.36 5.42 -3.84
C GLU A 494 -23.60 6.45 -2.72
N GLU A 495 -23.26 6.12 -1.46
CA GLU A 495 -23.33 7.08 -0.36
C GLU A 495 -22.30 8.23 -0.53
N ASN A 496 -21.16 7.95 -1.16
CA ASN A 496 -20.11 8.93 -1.37
C ASN A 496 -20.26 9.76 -2.64
N PHE A 497 -20.86 9.20 -3.68
CA PHE A 497 -21.08 9.75 -5.02
C PHE A 497 -22.51 9.44 -5.49
N PRO A 498 -23.54 10.09 -4.92
CA PRO A 498 -24.91 9.78 -5.30
C PRO A 498 -25.19 10.24 -6.74
N ASP A 499 -25.49 9.31 -7.65
CA ASP A 499 -25.84 9.63 -9.04
C ASP A 499 -27.17 10.40 -9.15
N SER A 500 -28.03 10.28 -8.13
CA SER A 500 -29.19 11.16 -7.91
C SER A 500 -29.60 11.13 -6.44
N ALA A 501 -30.29 12.18 -5.95
CA ALA A 501 -30.94 12.14 -4.62
C ALA A 501 -31.99 11.00 -4.49
N ASN A 502 -32.35 10.32 -5.58
CA ASN A 502 -33.41 9.32 -5.64
C ASN A 502 -32.91 7.86 -5.59
N THR A 503 -31.66 7.53 -5.95
CA THR A 503 -31.22 6.13 -6.12
C THR A 503 -31.01 5.39 -4.80
N TYR A 504 -30.28 5.98 -3.85
CA TYR A 504 -30.08 5.37 -2.53
C TYR A 504 -31.32 5.53 -1.63
N GLY A 505 -32.01 6.68 -1.72
CA GLY A 505 -33.06 7.08 -0.77
C GLY A 505 -34.47 6.53 -1.05
N LYS A 506 -34.84 6.25 -2.32
CA LYS A 506 -36.17 5.72 -2.67
C LYS A 506 -36.16 4.25 -3.08
N SER A 507 -35.15 3.78 -3.82
CA SER A 507 -35.15 2.41 -4.35
C SER A 507 -34.94 1.34 -3.29
N PHE A 508 -34.29 1.67 -2.17
CA PHE A 508 -34.02 0.76 -1.05
C PHE A 508 -34.80 1.08 0.22
N ASN A 509 -35.91 1.81 0.08
CA ASN A 509 -36.95 1.85 1.10
C ASN A 509 -38.08 0.90 0.65
N PRO A 510 -37.92 -0.43 0.74
CA PRO A 510 -39.09 -1.27 0.62
C PRO A 510 -40.03 -0.84 1.75
N PRO A 511 -41.33 -0.62 1.48
CA PRO A 511 -42.31 -0.63 2.54
C PRO A 511 -42.12 -1.96 3.28
N ARG A 512 -41.80 -1.91 4.58
CA ARG A 512 -41.80 -3.12 5.42
C ARG A 512 -43.12 -3.84 5.19
N GLY A 513 -43.06 -5.12 4.87
CA GLY A 513 -44.16 -5.87 4.26
C GLY A 513 -43.78 -6.65 3.00
N LEU A 514 -42.58 -6.48 2.44
CA LEU A 514 -42.06 -7.39 1.42
C LEU A 514 -41.37 -8.63 2.03
N GLU A 515 -41.08 -8.65 3.35
CA GLU A 515 -40.57 -9.85 4.01
C GLU A 515 -41.54 -11.03 3.86
N THR A 516 -42.85 -10.78 3.78
CA THR A 516 -43.85 -11.83 3.55
C THR A 516 -43.80 -12.42 2.13
N THR A 517 -43.37 -11.63 1.14
CA THR A 517 -43.20 -12.09 -0.25
C THR A 517 -41.97 -13.01 -0.38
N PHE A 518 -40.90 -12.72 0.38
CA PHE A 518 -39.68 -13.54 0.40
C PHE A 518 -39.74 -14.73 1.38
N LYS A 519 -40.53 -14.64 2.45
CA LYS A 519 -40.76 -15.74 3.42
C LYS A 519 -41.45 -16.96 2.82
N GLY A 520 -42.16 -16.82 1.70
CA GLY A 520 -42.84 -17.92 1.01
C GLY A 520 -42.04 -18.58 -0.12
N ASN A 521 -40.83 -18.09 -0.43
CA ASN A 521 -40.05 -18.61 -1.54
C ASN A 521 -39.28 -19.86 -1.09
N THR A 522 -39.84 -21.04 -1.36
CA THR A 522 -39.23 -22.35 -1.11
C THR A 522 -38.14 -22.72 -2.12
N GLN A 523 -37.61 -21.76 -2.88
CA GLN A 523 -36.48 -22.05 -3.76
C GLN A 523 -35.23 -22.28 -2.91
N ASP A 524 -34.60 -23.44 -3.10
CA ASP A 524 -33.27 -23.77 -2.60
C ASP A 524 -32.29 -22.62 -2.91
N TYR A 525 -32.13 -21.66 -1.99
CA TYR A 525 -31.15 -20.56 -1.94
C TYR A 525 -30.47 -20.13 -3.27
N LYS A 526 -31.21 -20.03 -4.37
CA LYS A 526 -30.69 -19.73 -5.71
C LYS A 526 -31.74 -18.94 -6.47
N GLY A 527 -31.54 -17.63 -6.55
CA GLY A 527 -32.40 -16.70 -7.28
C GLY A 527 -33.21 -15.80 -6.34
N ASP A 528 -33.05 -14.50 -6.51
CA ASP A 528 -33.73 -13.39 -5.82
C ASP A 528 -33.20 -12.93 -4.44
N TRP A 529 -32.11 -13.53 -3.93
CA TRP A 529 -31.40 -13.03 -2.73
C TRP A 529 -30.46 -11.84 -2.98
N THR A 530 -30.20 -11.44 -4.22
CA THR A 530 -29.25 -10.34 -4.52
C THR A 530 -29.76 -8.99 -3.99
N SER A 531 -31.03 -8.67 -4.27
CA SER A 531 -31.68 -7.45 -3.79
C SER A 531 -32.13 -7.58 -2.33
N ALA A 532 -32.72 -8.72 -1.93
CA ALA A 532 -33.23 -8.92 -0.58
C ALA A 532 -32.14 -9.13 0.47
N GLY A 533 -31.09 -9.89 0.14
CA GLY A 533 -29.94 -10.10 1.02
C GLY A 533 -29.12 -8.83 1.23
N LEU A 534 -29.07 -7.94 0.25
CA LEU A 534 -28.43 -6.64 0.43
C LEU A 534 -29.16 -5.77 1.46
N LEU A 535 -30.48 -5.90 1.59
CA LEU A 535 -31.26 -5.18 2.60
C LEU A 535 -30.87 -5.57 4.04
N PHE A 536 -30.48 -6.83 4.28
CA PHE A 536 -29.94 -7.25 5.59
C PHE A 536 -28.71 -6.42 5.98
N TYR A 537 -27.76 -6.25 5.07
CA TYR A 537 -26.57 -5.43 5.32
C TYR A 537 -26.92 -3.95 5.39
N LEU A 538 -27.87 -3.49 4.58
CA LEU A 538 -28.35 -2.11 4.61
C LEU A 538 -28.99 -1.76 5.96
N ASP A 539 -29.80 -2.64 6.56
CA ASP A 539 -30.35 -2.45 7.90
C ASP A 539 -29.24 -2.26 8.93
N LEU A 540 -28.19 -3.08 8.86
CA LEU A 540 -27.02 -2.95 9.74
C LEU A 540 -26.26 -1.63 9.50
N ILE A 541 -26.07 -1.21 8.25
CA ILE A 541 -25.41 0.04 7.89
C ILE A 541 -26.23 1.25 8.37
N GLN A 542 -27.55 1.24 8.14
CA GLN A 542 -28.44 2.31 8.61
C GLN A 542 -28.49 2.36 10.14
N ALA A 543 -28.36 1.21 10.79
CA ALA A 543 -28.41 1.09 12.24
C ALA A 543 -27.13 1.54 12.94
N PHE A 544 -25.98 1.13 12.42
CA PHE A 544 -24.69 1.19 13.14
C PHE A 544 -23.60 1.96 12.38
N GLY A 545 -23.87 2.36 11.13
CA GLY A 545 -22.97 3.16 10.29
C GLY A 545 -21.89 2.35 9.57
N TRP A 546 -21.11 3.01 8.72
CA TRP A 546 -20.04 2.38 7.94
C TRP A 546 -18.82 1.96 8.76
N VAL A 547 -18.62 2.56 9.94
CA VAL A 547 -17.43 2.22 10.75
C VAL A 547 -17.57 0.87 11.42
N SER A 548 -18.77 0.45 11.81
CA SER A 548 -18.96 -0.92 12.29
C SER A 548 -18.64 -1.94 11.19
N ILE A 549 -18.98 -1.65 9.93
CA ILE A 549 -18.57 -2.47 8.76
C ILE A 549 -17.05 -2.51 8.63
N ARG A 550 -16.37 -1.35 8.66
CA ARG A 550 -14.90 -1.30 8.62
C ARG A 550 -14.25 -2.10 9.74
N LYS A 551 -14.71 -1.91 10.98
CA LYS A 551 -14.21 -2.67 12.14
C LYS A 551 -14.43 -4.17 11.96
N ALA A 552 -15.58 -4.57 11.42
CA ALA A 552 -15.88 -5.97 11.15
C ALA A 552 -14.95 -6.56 10.10
N PHE A 553 -14.65 -5.83 9.01
CA PHE A 553 -13.66 -6.26 8.02
C PHE A 553 -12.25 -6.30 8.59
N ALA A 554 -11.85 -5.32 9.40
CA ALA A 554 -10.52 -5.29 10.03
C ALA A 554 -10.25 -6.52 10.92
N GLU A 555 -11.27 -7.07 11.58
CA GLU A 555 -11.09 -8.23 12.47
C GLU A 555 -10.52 -9.46 11.73
N TYR A 556 -10.78 -9.64 10.44
CA TYR A 556 -10.27 -10.79 9.70
C TYR A 556 -8.80 -10.66 9.28
N TYR A 557 -8.18 -9.49 9.47
CA TYR A 557 -6.74 -9.31 9.22
C TYR A 557 -5.90 -9.43 10.50
N THR A 558 -6.53 -9.67 11.66
CA THR A 558 -5.86 -9.62 12.96
C THR A 558 -5.91 -10.98 13.68
N ALA A 559 -4.75 -11.54 13.98
CA ALA A 559 -4.66 -12.83 14.69
C ALA A 559 -5.33 -12.81 16.07
N ALA A 560 -5.40 -11.64 16.72
CA ALA A 560 -6.08 -11.45 18.01
C ALA A 560 -7.59 -11.73 17.95
N SER A 561 -8.18 -11.70 16.76
CA SER A 561 -9.61 -11.87 16.56
C SER A 561 -10.01 -13.33 16.29
N GLY A 562 -9.08 -14.28 16.44
CA GLY A 562 -9.30 -15.72 16.29
C GLY A 562 -9.00 -16.25 14.90
N THR A 563 -9.23 -17.56 14.71
CA THR A 563 -9.04 -18.24 13.42
C THR A 563 -10.07 -17.80 12.38
N LEU A 564 -9.67 -17.78 11.12
CA LEU A 564 -10.56 -17.49 10.00
C LEU A 564 -11.60 -18.62 9.82
N PRO A 565 -12.86 -18.28 9.48
CA PRO A 565 -13.88 -19.29 9.20
C PRO A 565 -13.55 -20.06 7.92
N THR A 566 -13.80 -21.37 7.94
CA THR A 566 -13.45 -22.26 6.83
C THR A 566 -14.67 -22.84 6.13
N SER A 567 -15.77 -23.05 6.86
CA SER A 567 -17.04 -23.53 6.30
C SER A 567 -18.03 -22.40 6.03
N GLU A 568 -19.02 -22.67 5.18
CA GLU A 568 -20.08 -21.71 4.83
C GLU A 568 -20.88 -21.23 6.06
N ASP A 569 -21.12 -22.13 7.02
CA ASP A 569 -21.82 -21.82 8.26
C ASP A 569 -20.96 -20.98 9.19
N GLU A 570 -19.66 -21.33 9.31
CA GLU A 570 -18.71 -20.55 10.10
C GLU A 570 -18.56 -19.12 9.57
N LYS A 571 -18.60 -18.90 8.26
CA LYS A 571 -18.52 -17.56 7.66
C LYS A 571 -19.67 -16.67 8.13
N ARG A 572 -20.91 -17.20 8.12
CA ARG A 572 -22.11 -16.48 8.59
C ARG A 572 -22.08 -16.27 10.10
N ASP A 573 -21.72 -17.30 10.85
CA ASP A 573 -21.59 -17.25 12.30
C ASP A 573 -20.57 -16.20 12.74
N GLN A 574 -19.37 -16.22 12.16
CA GLN A 574 -18.32 -15.29 12.50
C GLN A 574 -18.67 -13.86 12.10
N TRP A 575 -19.28 -13.65 10.92
CA TRP A 575 -19.77 -12.31 10.56
C TRP A 575 -20.68 -11.73 11.66
N VAL A 576 -21.69 -12.49 12.08
CA VAL A 576 -22.67 -12.03 13.07
C VAL A 576 -22.05 -11.88 14.46
N VAL A 577 -21.20 -12.82 14.89
CA VAL A 577 -20.54 -12.78 16.20
C VAL A 577 -19.62 -11.56 16.31
N ARG A 578 -18.75 -11.35 15.31
CA ARG A 578 -17.82 -10.22 15.25
C ARG A 578 -18.58 -8.90 15.24
N TYR A 579 -19.53 -8.77 14.33
CA TYR A 579 -20.32 -7.55 14.20
C TYR A 579 -21.14 -7.25 15.47
N SER A 580 -21.78 -8.26 16.08
CA SER A 580 -22.52 -8.14 17.35
C SER A 580 -21.64 -7.61 18.49
N LYS A 581 -20.42 -8.13 18.62
CA LYS A 581 -19.43 -7.68 19.62
C LYS A 581 -19.01 -6.23 19.36
N ILE A 582 -18.75 -5.87 18.10
CA ILE A 582 -18.39 -4.51 17.68
C ILE A 582 -19.48 -3.50 18.05
N VAL A 583 -20.75 -3.81 17.78
CA VAL A 583 -21.87 -2.89 18.04
C VAL A 583 -22.43 -3.01 19.46
N GLY A 584 -21.97 -3.99 20.25
CA GLY A 584 -22.44 -4.24 21.60
C GLY A 584 -23.93 -4.61 21.66
N ARG A 585 -24.42 -5.36 20.66
CA ARG A 585 -25.81 -5.83 20.57
C ARG A 585 -25.86 -7.28 20.17
N ASN A 586 -26.83 -8.01 20.71
CA ASN A 586 -27.13 -9.37 20.28
C ASN A 586 -28.00 -9.31 19.02
N LEU A 587 -27.41 -9.64 17.86
CA LEU A 587 -28.10 -9.69 16.56
C LEU A 587 -28.80 -11.02 16.28
N GLY A 588 -28.78 -11.97 17.21
CA GLY A 588 -29.45 -13.27 17.06
C GLY A 588 -30.93 -13.15 16.68
N PRO A 589 -31.74 -12.33 17.38
CA PRO A 589 -33.14 -12.10 17.01
C PRO A 589 -33.32 -11.50 15.61
N PHE A 590 -32.42 -10.60 15.20
CA PHE A 590 -32.42 -10.01 13.85
C PHE A 590 -32.13 -11.05 12.77
N CYS A 591 -31.15 -11.90 13.00
CA CYS A 591 -30.87 -13.04 12.12
C CYS A 591 -32.08 -13.97 12.02
N ASP A 592 -32.76 -14.27 13.13
CA ASP A 592 -33.97 -15.10 13.13
C ASP A 592 -35.12 -14.45 12.34
N ALA A 593 -35.28 -13.12 12.41
CA ALA A 593 -36.32 -12.41 11.69
C ALA A 593 -36.08 -12.36 10.16
N TRP A 594 -34.81 -12.25 9.75
CA TRP A 594 -34.37 -12.31 8.35
C TRP A 594 -34.23 -13.73 7.82
N SER A 595 -34.45 -14.75 8.66
CA SER A 595 -34.09 -16.14 8.36
C SER A 595 -32.62 -16.29 7.91
N PHE A 596 -31.72 -15.45 8.44
CA PHE A 596 -30.28 -15.52 8.22
C PHE A 596 -29.70 -16.61 9.14
N PRO A 597 -29.25 -17.75 8.61
CA PRO A 597 -28.98 -18.92 9.44
C PRO A 597 -27.65 -18.81 10.17
N ILE A 598 -27.72 -18.73 11.51
CA ILE A 598 -26.59 -18.81 12.44
C ILE A 598 -26.76 -19.98 13.42
N SER A 599 -25.65 -20.59 13.83
CA SER A 599 -25.66 -21.73 14.76
C SER A 599 -26.05 -21.32 16.19
N GLN A 600 -26.48 -22.32 16.97
CA GLN A 600 -26.73 -22.12 18.40
C GLN A 600 -25.46 -21.71 19.16
N SER A 601 -24.28 -22.16 18.69
CA SER A 601 -22.99 -21.74 19.24
C SER A 601 -22.76 -20.23 19.05
N ALA A 602 -22.99 -19.72 17.84
CA ALA A 602 -22.90 -18.29 17.55
C ALA A 602 -23.88 -17.45 18.40
N LYS A 603 -25.15 -17.89 18.50
CA LYS A 603 -26.15 -17.24 19.38
C LYS A 603 -25.70 -17.20 20.84
N SER A 604 -25.09 -18.28 21.32
CA SER A 604 -24.60 -18.37 22.70
C SER A 604 -23.46 -17.38 22.97
N GLN A 605 -22.55 -17.18 22.01
CA GLN A 605 -21.44 -16.24 22.13
C GLN A 605 -21.86 -14.77 22.28
N VAL A 606 -23.04 -14.41 21.76
CA VAL A 606 -23.56 -13.03 21.81
C VAL A 606 -24.70 -12.85 22.82
N SER A 607 -25.13 -13.93 23.48
CA SER A 607 -26.30 -13.95 24.38
C SER A 607 -26.22 -13.00 25.57
N ASN A 608 -25.01 -12.68 26.04
CA ASN A 608 -24.77 -11.72 27.12
C ASN A 608 -24.93 -10.25 26.70
N LEU A 609 -25.11 -9.97 25.39
CA LEU A 609 -25.35 -8.63 24.87
C LEU A 609 -26.85 -8.34 24.82
N THR A 610 -27.21 -7.05 24.91
CA THR A 610 -28.60 -6.60 24.77
C THR A 610 -29.14 -6.91 23.37
N SER A 611 -30.26 -7.63 23.28
CA SER A 611 -30.96 -7.96 22.03
C SER A 611 -31.28 -6.72 21.19
N TRP A 612 -31.16 -6.86 19.86
CA TRP A 612 -31.50 -5.82 18.90
C TRP A 612 -32.38 -6.35 17.77
N MET A 613 -33.29 -5.49 17.31
CA MET A 613 -34.19 -5.68 16.16
C MET A 613 -34.41 -4.34 15.44
N PRO A 614 -34.58 -4.32 14.12
CA PRO A 614 -34.99 -3.13 13.38
C PRO A 614 -36.49 -2.89 13.54
N ASN A 615 -36.89 -2.11 14.55
CA ASN A 615 -38.19 -1.42 14.53
C ASN A 615 -38.02 -0.07 13.83
N ASN A 616 -39.11 0.61 13.44
CA ASN A 616 -39.03 1.92 12.78
C ASN A 616 -38.09 2.81 13.59
N PHE A 617 -36.90 3.04 13.04
CA PHE A 617 -35.77 3.83 13.55
C PHE A 617 -35.28 3.59 15.01
N ILE A 618 -33.98 3.80 15.21
CA ILE A 618 -33.26 3.45 16.46
C ILE A 618 -33.40 4.51 17.55
N VAL A 619 -33.71 4.06 18.78
CA VAL A 619 -33.66 4.83 20.03
C VAL A 619 -32.32 4.65 20.75
N GLY A 620 -31.57 5.75 20.96
CA GLY A 620 -30.59 5.92 22.05
C GLY A 620 -29.16 5.40 21.84
N CYS A 621 -28.19 6.32 21.67
CA CYS A 621 -26.73 6.05 21.84
C CYS A 621 -26.44 5.98 23.35
N SER A 622 -26.12 4.81 23.89
CA SER A 622 -25.88 4.61 25.33
C SER A 622 -24.50 4.07 25.64
N VAL A 623 -23.42 4.60 25.03
CA VAL A 623 -22.07 4.33 25.54
C VAL A 623 -21.10 5.47 25.20
N ALA A 624 -20.56 6.13 26.22
CA ALA A 624 -19.30 6.87 26.16
C ALA A 624 -18.33 6.16 27.10
N ARG A 625 -17.67 5.08 26.63
CA ARG A 625 -16.63 4.37 27.39
C ARG A 625 -15.33 4.14 26.62
N PHE A 626 -15.27 4.49 25.33
CA PHE A 626 -14.05 4.42 24.51
C PHE A 626 -13.88 5.72 23.73
N SER A 627 -12.64 6.12 23.40
CA SER A 627 -12.34 7.31 22.60
C SER A 627 -13.00 7.32 21.21
N ASP A 628 -13.46 6.14 20.77
CA ASP A 628 -13.95 5.87 19.41
C ASP A 628 -15.40 5.32 19.43
N SER A 629 -16.15 5.69 20.47
CA SER A 629 -17.57 5.35 20.65
C SER A 629 -18.46 6.01 19.57
N PRO A 630 -19.62 5.43 19.19
CA PRO A 630 -20.49 5.88 18.09
C PRO A 630 -21.26 7.19 18.36
N CYS A 631 -20.77 8.00 19.29
CA CYS A 631 -21.37 9.27 19.66
C CYS A 631 -20.39 10.41 19.27
N ALA A 632 -20.90 11.59 18.91
CA ALA A 632 -20.09 12.70 18.41
C ALA A 632 -18.95 13.08 19.37
N SER A 633 -17.71 13.12 18.88
CA SER A 633 -16.55 13.59 19.65
C SER A 633 -16.28 15.06 19.38
N LEU A 634 -16.14 15.84 20.46
CA LEU A 634 -15.80 17.27 20.42
C LEU A 634 -14.30 17.47 20.65
N THR A 635 -13.65 18.29 19.81
CA THR A 635 -12.34 18.86 20.10
C THR A 635 -12.40 20.37 19.89
N ILE A 636 -12.14 21.15 20.95
CA ILE A 636 -12.07 22.62 20.90
C ILE A 636 -10.64 23.00 20.51
N GLN A 637 -10.47 23.74 19.40
CA GLN A 637 -9.13 24.04 18.86
C GLN A 637 -8.50 25.36 19.33
N ASP A 638 -9.27 26.33 19.83
CA ASP A 638 -8.71 27.57 20.38
C ASP A 638 -9.36 27.90 21.72
N ASN A 639 -8.56 27.90 22.78
CA ASN A 639 -9.01 28.12 24.14
C ASN A 639 -8.19 29.21 24.84
N SER A 640 -7.88 30.28 24.10
CA SER A 640 -7.26 31.48 24.67
C SER A 640 -8.26 32.29 25.51
N TYR A 641 -8.46 31.88 26.77
CA TYR A 641 -9.45 32.39 27.76
C TYR A 641 -9.32 33.87 28.19
N ALA A 642 -8.50 34.67 27.51
CA ALA A 642 -8.27 36.09 27.83
C ALA A 642 -8.92 37.08 26.82
N LYS A 643 -9.57 36.58 25.77
CA LYS A 643 -10.31 37.37 24.76
C LYS A 643 -11.63 36.67 24.44
N SER A 644 -12.59 37.38 23.83
CA SER A 644 -13.78 36.78 23.21
C SER A 644 -13.37 35.49 22.47
N THR A 645 -13.68 34.33 23.06
CA THR A 645 -13.18 33.05 22.57
C THR A 645 -14.17 32.50 21.55
N THR A 646 -13.67 32.20 20.36
CA THR A 646 -14.43 31.50 19.33
C THR A 646 -14.36 30.01 19.60
N TYR A 647 -15.51 29.38 19.89
CA TYR A 647 -15.56 27.91 19.98
C TYR A 647 -15.47 27.32 18.57
N GLU A 648 -14.72 26.23 18.42
CA GLU A 648 -14.79 25.39 17.23
C GLU A 648 -15.26 24.02 17.67
N VAL A 649 -16.44 23.61 17.18
CA VAL A 649 -17.06 22.35 17.61
C VAL A 649 -17.02 21.34 16.48
N LYS A 650 -16.05 20.42 16.54
CA LYS A 650 -16.04 19.22 15.70
C LYS A 650 -17.19 18.31 16.12
N ILE A 651 -18.05 17.91 15.19
CA ILE A 651 -19.09 16.91 15.43
C ILE A 651 -18.87 15.80 14.42
N VAL A 652 -18.89 14.56 14.89
CA VAL A 652 -18.78 13.36 14.06
C VAL A 652 -20.12 12.62 14.16
N THR A 653 -20.89 12.57 13.08
CA THR A 653 -22.11 11.77 13.02
C THR A 653 -21.78 10.40 12.44
N TRP A 654 -22.14 9.32 13.13
CA TRP A 654 -21.86 7.95 12.67
C TRP A 654 -22.96 7.40 11.76
N THR A 655 -24.16 7.98 11.82
CA THR A 655 -25.30 7.71 10.92
C THR A 655 -25.53 8.89 9.97
N PRO A 656 -25.87 8.66 8.70
CA PRO A 656 -26.19 9.75 7.79
C PRO A 656 -27.45 10.50 8.21
N VAL A 657 -27.38 11.84 8.26
CA VAL A 657 -28.53 12.72 8.58
C VAL A 657 -29.07 13.29 7.27
N ARG A 658 -30.38 13.19 7.02
CA ARG A 658 -31.00 13.36 5.70
C ARG A 658 -32.11 14.40 5.71
N SER A 659 -32.08 15.31 4.74
CA SER A 659 -33.10 16.37 4.60
C SER A 659 -34.50 15.83 4.28
N ILE A 660 -34.61 14.68 3.62
CA ILE A 660 -35.88 14.06 3.24
C ILE A 660 -36.80 13.73 4.43
N TYR A 661 -36.23 13.61 5.63
CA TYR A 661 -36.97 13.38 6.89
C TYR A 661 -37.22 14.67 7.68
N GLY A 662 -36.92 15.85 7.11
CA GLY A 662 -37.05 17.13 7.81
C GLY A 662 -36.14 17.25 9.03
N GLU A 663 -35.00 16.54 9.03
CA GLU A 663 -34.10 16.44 10.17
C GLU A 663 -33.41 17.78 10.46
N ARG A 664 -33.35 18.12 11.75
CA ARG A 664 -32.72 19.33 12.28
C ARG A 664 -31.68 18.98 13.32
N PHE A 665 -30.54 19.66 13.27
CA PHE A 665 -29.61 19.69 14.40
C PHE A 665 -30.05 20.75 15.38
N ILE A 666 -30.22 20.35 16.63
CA ILE A 666 -30.54 21.24 17.75
C ILE A 666 -29.43 21.18 18.77
N PHE A 667 -28.75 22.30 18.98
CA PHE A 667 -27.71 22.49 19.99
C PHE A 667 -28.28 23.32 21.13
N THR A 668 -28.42 22.75 22.31
CA THR A 668 -28.86 23.48 23.51
C THR A 668 -27.69 23.66 24.46
N PHE A 669 -27.27 24.91 24.66
CA PHE A 669 -26.24 25.31 25.61
C PHE A 669 -26.89 25.72 26.92
N GLY A 670 -26.33 25.26 28.04
CA GLY A 670 -26.78 25.56 29.41
C GLY A 670 -25.60 25.76 30.36
N GLY A 671 -25.84 26.39 31.51
CA GLY A 671 -24.82 26.59 32.56
C GLY A 671 -24.06 27.92 32.47
N ASP A 672 -22.91 27.99 33.13
CA ASP A 672 -22.22 29.26 33.45
C ASP A 672 -21.46 29.92 32.27
N SER A 673 -21.39 29.25 31.11
CA SER A 673 -20.74 29.77 29.88
C SER A 673 -21.68 29.68 28.68
N LEU A 674 -22.72 30.49 28.66
CA LEU A 674 -23.65 30.58 27.53
C LEU A 674 -23.05 31.39 26.37
N PRO A 675 -23.29 30.96 25.10
CA PRO A 675 -23.05 31.79 23.93
C PRO A 675 -23.72 33.16 24.07
N GLN A 676 -23.02 34.23 23.70
CA GLN A 676 -23.57 35.59 23.63
C GLN A 676 -24.36 35.79 22.34
N LEU A 677 -25.46 35.05 22.18
CA LEU A 677 -26.33 35.13 21.01
C LEU A 677 -27.72 35.64 21.41
N GLN A 678 -28.26 36.58 20.64
CA GLN A 678 -29.65 37.05 20.77
C GLN A 678 -30.59 36.13 20.00
N THR A 679 -31.87 36.09 20.39
CA THR A 679 -32.91 35.38 19.63
C THR A 679 -32.98 35.94 18.21
N GLY A 680 -32.94 35.08 17.19
CA GLY A 680 -32.82 35.49 15.78
C GLY A 680 -32.18 34.41 14.92
N THR A 681 -31.32 34.78 13.98
CA THR A 681 -30.53 33.86 13.15
C THR A 681 -29.04 34.16 13.26
N THR A 682 -28.20 33.13 13.17
CA THR A 682 -26.74 33.27 13.15
C THR A 682 -26.14 32.47 12.00
N ALA A 683 -25.03 32.94 11.44
CA ALA A 683 -24.32 32.22 10.38
C ALA A 683 -23.68 30.93 10.91
N LEU A 684 -23.61 29.92 10.05
CA LEU A 684 -22.98 28.62 10.30
C LEU A 684 -22.09 28.27 9.09
N THR A 685 -20.87 27.80 9.33
CA THR A 685 -19.87 27.57 8.27
C THR A 685 -19.26 26.17 8.36
N LEU A 686 -19.45 25.37 7.30
CA LEU A 686 -18.90 24.02 7.19
C LEU A 686 -17.44 24.05 6.71
N LEU A 687 -16.57 23.24 7.33
CA LEU A 687 -15.11 23.24 7.06
C LEU A 687 -14.72 22.56 5.75
N ASP A 688 -15.53 21.64 5.26
CA ASP A 688 -15.26 20.85 4.05
C ASP A 688 -15.83 21.48 2.77
N GLY A 689 -16.44 22.68 2.88
CA GLY A 689 -17.04 23.38 1.75
C GLY A 689 -18.37 22.80 1.25
N THR A 690 -18.99 21.89 1.99
CA THR A 690 -20.27 21.27 1.59
C THR A 690 -21.49 22.16 1.87
N THR A 691 -22.58 21.96 1.13
CA THR A 691 -23.88 22.64 1.26
C THR A 691 -24.89 21.86 2.12
N SER A 692 -24.41 20.90 2.91
CA SER A 692 -25.22 19.89 3.61
C SER A 692 -26.14 20.44 4.72
N LEU A 693 -25.81 21.62 5.27
CA LEU A 693 -26.64 22.34 6.25
C LEU A 693 -27.02 23.72 5.72
N ASN A 694 -28.08 24.29 6.29
CA ASN A 694 -28.40 25.68 6.04
C ASN A 694 -27.26 26.56 6.60
N SER A 695 -26.82 27.55 5.82
CA SER A 695 -25.78 28.51 6.21
C SER A 695 -26.21 29.42 7.37
N THR A 696 -27.45 29.30 7.82
CA THR A 696 -28.02 29.99 8.97
C THR A 696 -28.68 29.01 9.95
N ALA A 697 -28.41 29.21 11.24
CA ALA A 697 -29.09 28.53 12.34
C ALA A 697 -30.04 29.51 13.05
N VAL A 698 -31.23 29.03 13.43
CA VAL A 698 -32.18 29.77 14.27
C VAL A 698 -31.72 29.72 15.72
N VAL A 699 -31.60 30.88 16.35
CA VAL A 699 -31.21 31.05 17.75
C VAL A 699 -32.44 31.33 18.60
N THR A 700 -32.62 30.58 19.68
CA THR A 700 -33.57 30.88 20.75
C THR A 700 -32.81 31.10 22.04
N ASN A 701 -32.88 32.32 22.59
CA ASN A 701 -32.31 32.64 23.89
C ASN A 701 -33.41 32.62 24.96
N ASN A 702 -33.34 31.68 25.88
CA ASN A 702 -34.28 31.57 27.00
C ASN A 702 -33.77 32.43 28.16
N ASN A 703 -33.92 33.75 28.08
CA ASN A 703 -33.64 34.70 29.16
C ASN A 703 -32.26 34.52 29.84
N GLY A 704 -31.24 34.09 29.10
CA GLY A 704 -29.90 33.86 29.63
C GLY A 704 -29.74 32.63 30.52
N THR A 705 -30.68 31.68 30.52
CA THR A 705 -30.52 30.37 31.19
C THR A 705 -30.09 29.27 30.21
N SER A 706 -30.50 29.36 28.94
CA SER A 706 -30.07 28.47 27.87
C SER A 706 -30.10 29.16 26.50
N ILE A 707 -29.20 28.76 25.61
CA ILE A 707 -29.22 29.14 24.19
C ILE A 707 -29.51 27.88 23.38
N THR A 708 -30.47 27.92 22.47
CA THR A 708 -30.73 26.83 21.53
C THR A 708 -30.45 27.29 20.10
N LEU A 709 -29.59 26.56 19.39
CA LEU A 709 -29.35 26.72 17.95
C LEU A 709 -30.04 25.59 17.21
N SER A 710 -30.85 25.90 16.20
CA SER A 710 -31.52 24.93 15.34
C SER A 710 -31.16 25.18 13.88
N THR A 711 -30.61 24.20 13.19
CA THR A 711 -30.35 24.30 11.74
C THR A 711 -30.93 23.09 10.99
N ASN A 712 -31.43 23.35 9.78
CA ASN A 712 -31.98 22.31 8.90
C ASN A 712 -30.84 21.61 8.17
N VAL A 713 -30.95 20.30 8.01
CA VAL A 713 -30.21 19.57 6.98
C VAL A 713 -30.86 19.88 5.63
N VAL A 714 -30.07 20.40 4.69
CA VAL A 714 -30.56 20.84 3.36
C VAL A 714 -30.52 19.69 2.36
N GLU A 715 -29.48 18.86 2.43
CA GLU A 715 -29.33 17.69 1.57
C GLU A 715 -28.97 16.46 2.42
N PHE A 716 -27.70 16.34 2.79
CA PHE A 716 -27.13 15.10 3.31
C PHE A 716 -25.85 15.36 4.11
N VAL A 717 -25.78 14.86 5.35
CA VAL A 717 -24.54 14.85 6.16
C VAL A 717 -23.98 13.42 6.20
N LYS A 718 -22.77 13.23 5.63
CA LYS A 718 -22.06 11.95 5.55
C LYS A 718 -21.68 11.42 6.94
N SER A 719 -21.60 10.09 7.06
CA SER A 719 -20.98 9.47 8.24
C SER A 719 -19.51 9.93 8.34
N GLY A 720 -19.08 10.43 9.50
CA GLY A 720 -17.73 10.92 9.72
C GLY A 720 -17.47 12.39 9.34
N GLN A 721 -18.44 13.11 8.80
CA GLN A 721 -18.29 14.50 8.36
C GLN A 721 -18.11 15.47 9.54
N LEU A 722 -17.29 16.50 9.37
CA LEU A 722 -16.93 17.44 10.44
C LEU A 722 -17.75 18.73 10.34
N LEU A 723 -18.64 18.94 11.30
CA LEU A 723 -19.27 20.24 11.48
C LEU A 723 -18.30 21.20 12.18
N LYS A 724 -18.34 22.48 11.82
CA LYS A 724 -17.72 23.58 12.57
C LYS A 724 -18.77 24.67 12.75
N PHE A 725 -18.81 25.27 13.92
CA PHE A 725 -19.53 26.51 14.15
C PHE A 725 -18.80 27.29 15.24
N SER A 726 -19.00 28.61 15.18
CA SER A 726 -18.22 29.59 15.93
C SER A 726 -19.14 30.59 16.61
N PHE A 727 -19.00 30.73 17.92
CA PHE A 727 -19.72 31.73 18.72
C PHE A 727 -18.81 32.27 19.82
N GLN A 728 -19.10 33.49 20.30
CA GLN A 728 -18.43 34.06 21.48
C GLN A 728 -19.17 33.64 22.75
N ALA A 729 -18.48 33.17 23.78
CA ALA A 729 -19.08 32.97 25.12
C ALA A 729 -18.65 34.04 26.11
N LYS A 730 -19.39 34.14 27.23
CA LYS A 730 -19.08 35.02 28.35
C LYS A 730 -17.86 34.49 29.12
N ASN A 731 -16.91 35.37 29.46
CA ASN A 731 -15.73 35.01 30.26
C ASN A 731 -16.15 34.40 31.62
N SER A 732 -16.10 33.06 31.74
CA SER A 732 -16.40 32.32 32.96
C SER A 732 -15.44 31.16 33.15
N VAL A 733 -15.08 30.88 34.41
CA VAL A 733 -14.15 29.81 34.81
C VAL A 733 -14.87 28.44 34.87
N LYS A 734 -16.19 28.39 34.73
CA LYS A 734 -16.96 27.15 34.61
C LYS A 734 -17.59 27.08 33.24
N ILE A 735 -17.15 26.11 32.42
CA ILE A 735 -17.71 25.90 31.09
C ILE A 735 -19.03 25.13 31.24
N GLY A 736 -20.07 25.62 30.58
CA GLY A 736 -21.41 25.03 30.64
C GLY A 736 -21.48 23.63 30.02
N SER A 737 -22.66 23.02 30.11
CA SER A 737 -23.00 21.80 29.38
C SER A 737 -23.71 22.15 28.07
N PHE A 738 -23.55 21.33 27.05
CA PHE A 738 -24.43 21.41 25.89
C PHE A 738 -25.01 20.04 25.55
N THR A 739 -26.23 20.06 25.04
CA THR A 739 -26.93 18.89 24.53
C THR A 739 -27.13 19.06 23.04
N THR A 740 -26.69 18.07 22.26
CA THR A 740 -27.00 17.99 20.84
C THR A 740 -28.11 16.97 20.64
N SER A 741 -29.14 17.33 19.89
CA SER A 741 -30.19 16.40 19.46
C SER A 741 -30.46 16.52 17.97
N ILE A 742 -30.81 15.40 17.34
CA ILE A 742 -31.37 15.37 15.99
C ILE A 742 -32.88 15.16 16.13
N LYS A 743 -33.70 16.04 15.56
CA LYS A 743 -35.17 15.98 15.64
C LYS A 743 -35.83 16.07 14.26
N ILE A 744 -37.03 15.51 14.14
CA ILE A 744 -37.87 15.49 12.94
C ILE A 744 -39.11 16.37 13.15
N LEU A 745 -39.60 17.02 12.09
CA LEU A 745 -40.92 17.65 12.06
C LEU A 745 -41.96 16.70 11.46
N ASP A 746 -43.17 16.69 12.00
CA ASP A 746 -44.29 16.04 11.32
C ASP A 746 -44.78 16.86 10.12
N SER A 747 -45.77 16.31 9.42
CA SER A 747 -46.47 16.95 8.29
C SER A 747 -47.14 18.29 8.63
N LYS A 748 -47.13 18.73 9.90
CA LYS A 748 -47.69 20.00 10.38
C LYS A 748 -46.62 20.97 10.89
N ASN A 749 -45.33 20.73 10.60
CA ASN A 749 -44.21 21.54 11.08
C ASN A 749 -44.11 21.62 12.62
N VAL A 750 -44.68 20.65 13.34
CA VAL A 750 -44.54 20.55 14.79
C VAL A 750 -43.35 19.65 15.12
N LEU A 751 -42.54 20.07 16.10
CA LEU A 751 -41.45 19.27 16.66
C LEU A 751 -42.03 18.01 17.30
N VAL A 752 -41.87 16.87 16.66
CA VAL A 752 -42.33 15.60 17.21
C VAL A 752 -41.14 14.88 17.81
N ASN A 753 -41.23 14.58 19.11
CA ASN A 753 -40.44 13.48 19.67
C ASN A 753 -40.99 12.20 19.07
N VAL A 754 -40.48 11.81 17.90
CA VAL A 754 -40.68 10.45 17.45
C VAL A 754 -39.90 9.60 18.45
N VAL A 755 -40.61 8.78 19.23
CA VAL A 755 -40.08 7.92 20.30
C VAL A 755 -38.88 7.08 19.83
N GLU A 756 -38.72 6.97 18.51
CA GLU A 756 -37.89 6.07 17.73
C GLU A 756 -36.60 6.69 17.14
N ARG A 757 -36.24 7.97 17.39
CA ARG A 757 -34.99 8.55 16.83
C ARG A 757 -34.24 9.65 17.62
N PRO A 758 -34.31 9.79 18.96
CA PRO A 758 -33.48 10.78 19.63
C PRO A 758 -32.02 10.29 19.73
N LEU A 759 -31.16 10.85 18.88
CA LEU A 759 -29.73 10.93 19.16
C LEU A 759 -29.51 12.15 20.06
N GLU A 760 -29.84 12.03 21.34
CA GLU A 760 -29.59 13.07 22.35
C GLU A 760 -28.26 12.79 23.05
N PHE A 761 -27.31 13.72 22.92
CA PHE A 761 -25.99 13.64 23.53
C PHE A 761 -25.79 14.81 24.47
N THR A 762 -25.53 14.54 25.74
CA THR A 762 -25.13 15.58 26.70
C THR A 762 -23.63 15.52 26.91
N ASN A 763 -22.93 16.58 26.50
CA ASN A 763 -21.51 16.75 26.73
C ASN A 763 -21.29 17.82 27.81
N SER A 764 -20.44 17.50 28.79
CA SER A 764 -19.95 18.45 29.78
C SER A 764 -18.50 18.81 29.48
N ILE A 765 -18.18 20.09 29.43
CA ILE A 765 -16.80 20.58 29.27
C ILE A 765 -16.30 20.95 30.67
N VAL A 766 -15.33 20.22 31.20
CA VAL A 766 -14.84 20.44 32.58
C VAL A 766 -13.39 20.95 32.55
N ILE A 767 -13.07 21.93 33.41
CA ILE A 767 -11.68 22.33 33.68
C ILE A 767 -11.06 21.31 34.65
N PRO A 768 -9.89 20.72 34.35
CA PRO A 768 -9.16 19.92 35.33
C PRO A 768 -8.78 20.79 36.53
N THR A 769 -9.33 20.49 37.70
CA THR A 769 -9.06 21.20 38.96
C THR A 769 -7.66 20.87 39.48
N SER A 770 -6.61 21.37 38.83
CA SER A 770 -5.27 21.48 39.43
C SER A 770 -4.36 22.42 38.63
N SER A 771 -3.66 23.27 39.38
CA SER A 771 -2.53 24.16 39.06
C SER A 771 -2.83 25.52 38.41
N SER A 772 -2.67 26.55 39.24
CA SER A 772 -2.56 27.98 38.96
C SER A 772 -1.38 28.31 38.05
N THR A 773 -1.58 28.26 36.72
CA THR A 773 -0.86 29.04 35.69
C THR A 773 -1.55 28.79 34.35
N VAL A 774 -2.17 29.83 33.77
CA VAL A 774 -3.08 29.70 32.61
C VAL A 774 -2.34 29.99 31.31
N VAL A 775 -1.78 28.95 30.69
CA VAL A 775 -1.57 28.86 29.23
C VAL A 775 -1.77 27.40 28.81
N GLY A 776 -2.79 27.13 27.98
CA GLY A 776 -2.87 25.95 27.13
C GLY A 776 -3.10 24.56 27.76
N LYS A 777 -4.19 24.34 28.51
CA LYS A 777 -4.64 22.96 28.85
C LYS A 777 -5.78 22.49 27.95
N LYS A 778 -5.70 21.25 27.46
CA LYS A 778 -6.78 20.51 26.78
C LYS A 778 -7.90 20.17 27.77
N SER A 779 -9.16 20.41 27.38
CA SER A 779 -10.36 20.03 28.14
C SER A 779 -10.66 18.54 28.00
N THR A 780 -11.21 17.93 29.06
CA THR A 780 -11.67 16.52 29.06
C THR A 780 -13.20 16.49 28.93
N VAL A 781 -13.73 15.64 28.05
CA VAL A 781 -15.18 15.45 27.85
C VAL A 781 -15.63 14.26 28.70
N THR A 782 -16.59 14.48 29.60
CA THR A 782 -17.25 13.42 30.38
C THR A 782 -18.74 13.40 30.06
N GLY A 783 -19.25 12.27 29.55
CA GLY A 783 -20.68 12.03 29.35
C GLY A 783 -21.29 11.37 30.58
N ASN A 784 -22.45 11.84 31.04
CA ASN A 784 -23.23 11.20 32.11
C ASN A 784 -24.69 11.04 31.67
N SER A 785 -25.31 9.93 32.07
CA SER A 785 -26.72 9.63 31.80
C SER A 785 -27.63 10.22 32.89
N THR A 786 -28.68 10.93 32.50
CA THR A 786 -29.82 11.16 33.40
C THR A 786 -30.83 10.05 33.19
N LYS A 787 -30.78 9.01 34.04
CA LYS A 787 -31.91 8.11 34.25
C LYS A 787 -32.88 8.76 35.21
N ASN A 788 -34.15 8.90 34.82
CA ASN A 788 -35.21 9.15 35.77
C ASN A 788 -35.30 7.96 36.75
N GLY A 789 -34.99 8.23 38.03
CA GLY A 789 -35.38 7.43 39.20
C GLY A 789 -34.61 6.13 39.46
N MET A 790 -33.60 6.18 40.33
CA MET A 790 -33.46 5.36 41.55
C MET A 790 -32.04 5.50 42.13
N ASN A 791 -31.97 5.85 43.41
CA ASN A 791 -30.74 5.97 44.20
C ASN A 791 -30.01 4.63 44.33
N VAL A 792 -28.72 4.59 43.99
CA VAL A 792 -27.76 3.65 44.59
C VAL A 792 -26.46 4.42 44.87
N VAL A 793 -26.19 4.57 46.16
CA VAL A 793 -24.94 5.11 46.73
C VAL A 793 -23.83 4.08 46.57
N LEU A 794 -22.66 4.45 46.04
CA LEU A 794 -21.43 3.69 46.33
C LEU A 794 -20.21 4.63 46.44
N ILE A 795 -19.55 4.52 47.59
CA ILE A 795 -18.37 5.25 48.07
C ILE A 795 -17.10 4.42 47.80
N ALA A 796 -16.04 5.11 47.37
CA ALA A 796 -14.58 4.85 47.49
C ALA A 796 -13.95 3.50 47.07
N PHE A 797 -12.91 3.56 46.21
CA PHE A 797 -11.49 3.36 46.57
C PHE A 797 -10.62 3.30 45.29
N LEU A 798 -9.80 4.33 45.04
CA LEU A 798 -8.76 4.34 44.01
C LEU A 798 -7.64 5.31 44.42
N ILE A 799 -6.78 4.88 45.33
CA ILE A 799 -5.43 5.45 45.52
C ILE A 799 -4.49 4.29 45.84
N GLY A 800 -3.56 4.02 44.92
CA GLY A 800 -2.46 3.10 45.12
C GLY A 800 -1.98 2.54 43.79
N TRP A 801 -0.70 2.77 43.49
CA TRP A 801 0.10 2.16 42.41
C TRP A 801 0.18 2.91 41.07
N VAL A 802 0.70 4.14 41.12
CA VAL A 802 1.64 4.64 40.08
C VAL A 802 2.81 5.28 40.83
N LEU A 803 3.78 4.46 41.24
CA LEU A 803 5.16 4.83 41.63
C LEU A 803 5.90 3.51 41.89
N PHE A 804 6.62 3.02 40.88
CA PHE A 804 7.57 1.89 40.77
C PHE A 804 7.36 1.40 39.32
N VAL A 805 8.11 1.84 38.31
CA VAL A 805 9.48 1.40 38.02
C VAL A 805 10.21 2.51 37.26
N TYR A 806 11.05 3.24 37.96
CA TYR A 806 12.36 3.70 37.47
C TYR A 806 13.35 3.21 38.52
N SER A 807 14.46 2.63 38.07
CA SER A 807 15.47 1.85 38.82
C SER A 807 15.20 0.35 38.91
N PHE A 808 15.51 -0.39 37.84
CA PHE A 808 16.71 -1.23 37.73
C PHE A 808 17.05 -1.48 36.26
#